data_AF-A0A811KWL9-F1
#
_entry.id   AF-A0A811KWL9-F1
#
_cell.length_a   1.000
_cell.length_b   1.000
_cell.length_c   1.000
_cell.angle_alpha   90.00
_cell.angle_beta   90.00
_cell.angle_gamma   90.00
#
_symmetry.space_group_name_H-M   'P 1'
#
loop_
_entity.id
_entity.type
_entity.pdbx_description
1 polymer ?
#
loop_
_entity_poly.entity_id
_entity_poly.type
_entity_poly.pdbx_seq_one_letter_code
_entity_poly.pdbx_strand_id
1 'polypeptide(L)'
;MINRYVIHSLRCLSSGPKIAVIGSGPAGLYTCSALLNRVPECTLHVIDKSTVPYGLVLAGVAPDHADVKKCANQFEKMFNSHSDRLTLFCNVNVGHDVSYRELINNYDAVVLAYGASRARELGLDHSQPENNVYSGFSFVSWYNGQRPDLKPKLDGEDAIVVGNGNVSIDCARILLSDIERFRHTDIAEYAFNSLEQSKIRNVNIIGRRGPLNVSFTIKELRELLTLKNVSSFCEISESIEFEMRKELSHPETSRRNRRLWELMLKHKDVSDTNGKNSIIKFYQRPTRILLDGEGKIERLELENPLTGNKLIVPCSLLIYAIGFQSMHLDGVPVDENNNVMLKDFCRVNEDGALVYATGWCAKAGGGVIADTQRNALLVAEELAADVATIDKKNTKSVDDILKKKHVRYISWQDWKLIDKAEREMGEKKGKSRTIMRRIARTLNTPYDYLLCTYSSIEHTSTPLLRTHPDPESKIKMPFTNPARFIRIRYGLQHLIEKEDLVIDDVIKLMKSYMTLENCEFDALRDVVDNNKSLLDVIKSIAQLAYGVTHSFIKIPILRKRSNESVTLTQRQVSILLAHAFFLTYEEERDRYGRSNCINFTRWYSKRTRNAVEKLNCIFAYFKYVTSHEPSGTISILRQSFPSSFNFAFCDNDLSDMEVDSVTKIEDNLDADHAVFANARIGGGVLRSGCVQEEIRYLIAPECLISCMLCDRMDDDEAVLIVGAEDYSSYTGYGDTFKWVGIDKSDTVKRDSFGHAPSTLVVIDAKNYSKRDNQFSPDFVERELKKAYVGFVVKVNNRETIATGNWGCGAFNGNVYLKFIIQLIAASAASRRLSYHTFGNEELSQRIQQFHGKLKEHHVIVSSLYDALLQADDSIHQDPFTYLTNKLCT
;
A
#
# COMPACT_ATOMS: atom_id res chain seq x y z
N MET A 1 -39.45 -36.50 -49.42
CA MET A 1 -38.47 -36.89 -48.38
C MET A 1 -37.07 -36.31 -48.67
N ILE A 2 -36.97 -35.04 -49.09
CA ILE A 2 -35.72 -34.26 -49.18
C ILE A 2 -36.11 -32.78 -48.98
N ASN A 3 -36.47 -32.37 -47.76
CA ASN A 3 -36.49 -30.93 -47.38
C ASN A 3 -36.63 -30.67 -45.87
N ARG A 4 -36.19 -31.60 -45.01
CA ARG A 4 -36.07 -31.36 -43.56
C ARG A 4 -34.64 -31.39 -43.02
N TYR A 5 -33.67 -31.83 -43.83
CA TYR A 5 -32.26 -31.89 -43.46
C TYR A 5 -31.44 -30.62 -43.81
N VAL A 6 -32.02 -29.67 -44.57
CA VAL A 6 -31.33 -28.43 -44.97
C VAL A 6 -31.67 -27.24 -44.06
N ILE A 7 -32.69 -27.33 -43.20
CA ILE A 7 -33.04 -26.27 -42.24
C ILE A 7 -32.31 -26.45 -40.89
N HIS A 8 -31.74 -27.62 -40.61
CA HIS A 8 -30.92 -27.84 -39.40
C HIS A 8 -29.43 -27.53 -39.59
N SER A 9 -28.99 -27.24 -40.82
CA SER A 9 -27.60 -26.97 -41.17
C SER A 9 -27.30 -25.48 -41.42
N LEU A 10 -28.26 -24.58 -41.15
CA LEU A 10 -28.11 -23.12 -41.26
C LEU A 10 -28.32 -22.36 -39.93
N ARG A 11 -28.33 -23.05 -38.79
CA ARG A 11 -28.21 -22.43 -37.44
C ARG A 11 -26.83 -22.64 -36.80
N CYS A 12 -25.81 -22.96 -37.60
CA CYS A 12 -24.44 -22.67 -37.20
C CYS A 12 -24.21 -21.16 -37.34
N LEU A 13 -23.80 -20.51 -36.23
CA LEU A 13 -23.31 -19.12 -36.12
C LEU A 13 -24.31 -18.04 -35.65
N SER A 14 -25.10 -18.27 -34.60
CA SER A 14 -25.45 -17.15 -33.71
C SER A 14 -25.00 -17.49 -32.29
N SER A 15 -23.89 -16.91 -31.83
CA SER A 15 -23.52 -16.96 -30.40
C SER A 15 -24.69 -16.43 -29.56
N GLY A 16 -24.97 -17.03 -28.40
CA GLY A 16 -25.92 -16.44 -27.45
C GLY A 16 -25.38 -15.14 -26.84
N PRO A 17 -26.19 -14.44 -26.02
CA PRO A 17 -25.81 -13.14 -25.49
C PRO A 17 -24.63 -13.26 -24.52
N LYS A 18 -23.69 -12.32 -24.61
CA LYS A 18 -22.56 -12.18 -23.68
C LYS A 18 -22.92 -11.16 -22.61
N ILE A 19 -22.84 -11.58 -21.34
CA ILE A 19 -23.22 -10.76 -20.19
C ILE A 19 -22.03 -10.64 -19.23
N ALA A 20 -21.65 -9.40 -18.90
CA ALA A 20 -20.65 -9.13 -17.88
C ALA A 20 -21.32 -8.92 -16.52
N VAL A 21 -20.82 -9.57 -15.48
CA VAL A 21 -21.32 -9.43 -14.10
C VAL A 21 -20.19 -8.89 -13.22
N ILE A 22 -20.31 -7.65 -12.77
CA ILE A 22 -19.27 -6.96 -12.00
C ILE A 22 -19.54 -7.21 -10.52
N GLY A 23 -18.81 -8.14 -9.93
CA GLY A 23 -18.91 -8.59 -8.55
C GLY A 23 -19.32 -10.05 -8.45
N SER A 24 -18.52 -10.82 -7.72
CA SER A 24 -18.72 -12.25 -7.45
C SER A 24 -19.36 -12.52 -6.09
N GLY A 25 -19.97 -11.50 -5.46
CA GLY A 25 -20.79 -11.69 -4.26
C GLY A 25 -22.12 -12.41 -4.55
N PRO A 26 -22.94 -12.67 -3.52
CA PRO A 26 -24.22 -13.35 -3.68
C PRO A 26 -25.14 -12.74 -4.75
N ALA A 27 -25.20 -11.41 -4.84
CA ALA A 27 -26.05 -10.72 -5.81
C ALA A 27 -25.67 -11.11 -7.26
N GLY A 28 -24.38 -11.03 -7.59
CA GLY A 28 -23.88 -11.38 -8.91
C GLY A 28 -24.01 -12.88 -9.20
N LEU A 29 -23.65 -13.73 -8.25
CA LEU A 29 -23.65 -15.19 -8.47
C LEU A 29 -25.06 -15.80 -8.50
N TYR A 30 -26.02 -15.29 -7.73
CA TYR A 30 -27.42 -15.71 -7.88
C TYR A 30 -28.02 -15.20 -9.19
N THR A 31 -27.63 -14.00 -9.65
CA THR A 31 -28.02 -13.51 -10.98
C THR A 31 -27.48 -14.44 -12.07
N CYS A 32 -26.20 -14.84 -11.99
CA CYS A 32 -25.61 -15.82 -12.90
C CYS A 32 -26.36 -17.16 -12.88
N SER A 33 -26.64 -17.70 -11.70
CA SER A 33 -27.35 -18.97 -11.55
C SER A 33 -28.75 -18.93 -12.19
N ALA A 34 -29.45 -17.80 -12.09
CA ALA A 34 -30.76 -17.63 -12.70
C ALA A 34 -30.69 -17.48 -14.22
N LEU A 35 -29.70 -16.73 -14.72
CA LEU A 35 -29.48 -16.52 -16.15
C LEU A 35 -29.06 -17.80 -16.87
N LEU A 36 -28.17 -18.61 -16.27
CA LEU A 36 -27.76 -19.89 -16.85
C LEU A 36 -28.94 -20.84 -17.12
N ASN A 37 -29.99 -20.76 -16.30
CA ASN A 37 -31.22 -21.54 -16.46
C ASN A 37 -32.22 -20.91 -17.44
N ARG A 38 -32.36 -19.58 -17.41
CA ARG A 38 -33.36 -18.85 -18.22
C ARG A 38 -32.89 -18.59 -19.65
N VAL A 39 -31.58 -18.45 -19.85
CA VAL A 39 -30.95 -18.15 -21.14
C VAL A 39 -29.87 -19.20 -21.41
N PRO A 40 -30.22 -20.42 -21.87
CA PRO A 40 -29.27 -21.52 -22.03
C PRO A 40 -28.07 -21.21 -22.93
N GLU A 41 -28.25 -20.33 -23.92
CA GLU A 41 -27.18 -19.95 -24.86
C GLU A 41 -26.27 -18.83 -24.33
N CYS A 42 -26.53 -18.22 -23.15
CA CYS A 42 -25.74 -17.09 -22.69
C CYS A 42 -24.30 -17.46 -22.29
N THR A 43 -23.37 -16.53 -22.51
CA THR A 43 -22.02 -16.57 -21.93
C THR A 43 -21.91 -15.53 -20.82
N LEU A 44 -21.47 -15.94 -19.64
CA LEU A 44 -21.35 -15.09 -18.46
C LEU A 44 -19.88 -14.90 -18.07
N HIS A 45 -19.45 -13.64 -17.94
CA HIS A 45 -18.14 -13.31 -17.41
C HIS A 45 -18.28 -12.55 -16.10
N VAL A 46 -17.87 -13.17 -14.99
CA VAL A 46 -17.91 -12.59 -13.65
C VAL A 46 -16.57 -11.93 -13.37
N ILE A 47 -16.58 -10.62 -13.07
CA ILE A 47 -15.39 -9.80 -12.87
C ILE A 47 -15.41 -9.29 -11.43
N ASP A 48 -14.38 -9.58 -10.63
CA ASP A 48 -14.31 -9.12 -9.24
C ASP A 48 -12.95 -8.46 -8.94
N LYS A 49 -12.99 -7.34 -8.20
CA LYS A 49 -11.79 -6.65 -7.73
C LYS A 49 -11.03 -7.43 -6.65
N SER A 50 -11.74 -8.28 -5.90
CA SER A 50 -11.19 -9.13 -4.86
C SER A 50 -10.32 -10.23 -5.47
N THR A 51 -9.26 -10.64 -4.78
CA THR A 51 -8.43 -11.78 -5.15
C THR A 51 -9.13 -13.12 -4.92
N VAL A 52 -10.27 -13.12 -4.24
CA VAL A 52 -11.11 -14.30 -3.99
C VAL A 52 -12.57 -14.04 -4.34
N PRO A 53 -13.31 -15.06 -4.78
CA PRO A 53 -14.72 -14.92 -5.10
C PRO A 53 -15.61 -14.87 -3.85
N TYR A 54 -16.93 -14.79 -4.07
CA TYR A 54 -18.01 -14.88 -3.06
C TYR A 54 -18.26 -13.63 -2.22
N GLY A 55 -17.45 -12.57 -2.39
CA GLY A 55 -17.62 -11.30 -1.70
C GLY A 55 -17.75 -11.46 -0.17
N LEU A 56 -18.75 -10.82 0.42
CA LEU A 56 -18.97 -10.84 1.88
C LEU A 56 -19.35 -12.21 2.45
N VAL A 57 -19.64 -13.23 1.64
CA VAL A 57 -19.79 -14.61 2.17
C VAL A 57 -18.49 -15.09 2.80
N LEU A 58 -17.34 -14.79 2.18
CA LEU A 58 -16.02 -15.08 2.76
C LEU A 58 -15.49 -13.92 3.59
N ALA A 59 -15.67 -12.69 3.12
CA ALA A 59 -15.04 -11.51 3.73
C ALA A 59 -15.84 -10.88 4.89
N GLY A 60 -17.14 -11.17 4.99
CA GLY A 60 -18.06 -10.45 5.88
C GLY A 60 -18.78 -11.32 6.91
N VAL A 61 -19.18 -12.54 6.55
CA VAL A 61 -19.87 -13.46 7.47
C VAL A 61 -18.92 -13.88 8.60
N ALA A 62 -19.37 -13.76 9.84
CA ALA A 62 -18.59 -14.10 11.02
C ALA A 62 -18.08 -15.57 10.98
N PRO A 63 -16.87 -15.86 11.50
CA PRO A 63 -16.30 -17.21 11.48
C PRO A 63 -17.16 -18.28 12.17
N ASP A 64 -17.92 -17.91 13.19
CA ASP A 64 -18.83 -18.81 13.91
C ASP A 64 -20.23 -18.92 13.26
N HIS A 65 -20.42 -18.35 12.07
CA HIS A 65 -21.61 -18.50 11.21
C HIS A 65 -21.33 -19.31 9.94
N ALA A 66 -20.60 -20.42 10.09
CA ALA A 66 -20.24 -21.30 8.98
C ALA A 66 -21.45 -21.79 8.16
N ASP A 67 -22.63 -21.95 8.78
CA ASP A 67 -23.85 -22.35 8.08
C ASP A 67 -24.29 -21.34 7.00
N VAL A 68 -24.08 -20.05 7.23
CA VAL A 68 -24.41 -18.99 6.26
C VAL A 68 -23.45 -19.06 5.07
N LYS A 69 -22.19 -19.48 5.30
CA LYS A 69 -21.17 -19.66 4.26
C LYS A 69 -21.47 -20.85 3.33
N LYS A 70 -22.38 -21.77 3.70
CA LYS A 70 -22.75 -22.95 2.88
C LYS A 70 -23.34 -22.62 1.52
N CYS A 71 -23.88 -21.41 1.31
CA CYS A 71 -24.32 -20.97 -0.02
C CYS A 71 -23.18 -20.99 -1.06
N ALA A 72 -21.92 -20.86 -0.64
CA ALA A 72 -20.75 -20.99 -1.52
C ALA A 72 -20.69 -22.36 -2.24
N ASN A 73 -21.23 -23.43 -1.63
CA ASN A 73 -21.28 -24.75 -2.26
C ASN A 73 -22.16 -24.78 -3.51
N GLN A 74 -23.23 -23.97 -3.54
CA GLN A 74 -24.08 -23.83 -4.72
C GLN A 74 -23.33 -23.11 -5.84
N PHE A 75 -22.58 -22.06 -5.50
CA PHE A 75 -21.77 -21.32 -6.47
C PHE A 75 -20.62 -22.16 -7.03
N GLU A 76 -19.97 -22.96 -6.18
CA GLU A 76 -18.94 -23.89 -6.61
C GLU A 76 -19.48 -24.93 -7.61
N LYS A 77 -20.63 -25.54 -7.32
CA LYS A 77 -21.31 -26.44 -8.28
C LYS A 77 -21.64 -25.71 -9.58
N MET A 78 -22.12 -24.48 -9.51
CA MET A 78 -22.46 -23.67 -10.69
C MET A 78 -21.24 -23.46 -11.60
N PHE A 79 -20.09 -23.02 -11.05
CA PHE A 79 -18.87 -22.82 -11.84
C PHE A 79 -18.33 -24.13 -12.42
N ASN A 80 -18.41 -25.23 -11.67
CA ASN A 80 -17.92 -26.54 -12.15
C ASN A 80 -18.81 -27.11 -13.27
N SER A 81 -20.14 -26.94 -13.18
CA SER A 81 -21.09 -27.50 -14.15
C SER A 81 -21.25 -26.69 -15.44
N HIS A 82 -20.72 -25.46 -15.48
CA HIS A 82 -20.93 -24.53 -16.60
C HIS A 82 -19.63 -23.86 -17.06
N SER A 83 -18.49 -24.56 -16.95
CA SER A 83 -17.17 -24.01 -17.27
C SER A 83 -16.99 -23.63 -18.75
N ASP A 84 -17.86 -24.11 -19.63
CA ASP A 84 -17.96 -23.78 -21.05
C ASP A 84 -18.57 -22.39 -21.32
N ARG A 85 -19.37 -21.87 -20.38
CA ARG A 85 -20.15 -20.63 -20.57
C ARG A 85 -20.19 -19.69 -19.36
N LEU A 86 -19.48 -20.01 -18.27
CA LEU A 86 -19.32 -19.18 -17.09
C LEU A 86 -17.83 -19.08 -16.73
N THR A 87 -17.28 -17.86 -16.77
CA THR A 87 -15.86 -17.61 -16.49
C THR A 87 -15.70 -16.58 -15.38
N LEU A 88 -14.75 -16.83 -14.47
CA LEU A 88 -14.41 -15.94 -13.36
C LEU A 88 -13.09 -15.21 -13.64
N PHE A 89 -13.09 -13.91 -13.41
CA PHE A 89 -11.94 -13.02 -13.46
C PHE A 89 -11.84 -12.25 -12.13
N CYS A 90 -11.23 -12.89 -11.12
CA CYS A 90 -10.89 -12.23 -9.86
C CYS A 90 -9.62 -11.40 -10.02
N ASN A 91 -9.37 -10.50 -9.07
CA ASN A 91 -8.28 -9.53 -9.14
C ASN A 91 -8.36 -8.66 -10.40
N VAL A 92 -9.56 -8.21 -10.78
CA VAL A 92 -9.80 -7.28 -11.91
C VAL A 92 -10.66 -6.11 -11.43
N ASN A 93 -10.09 -4.91 -11.47
CA ASN A 93 -10.76 -3.68 -11.03
C ASN A 93 -11.42 -2.97 -12.23
N VAL A 94 -12.75 -2.95 -12.24
CA VAL A 94 -13.52 -2.18 -13.21
C VAL A 94 -13.43 -0.69 -12.88
N GLY A 95 -13.04 0.11 -13.87
CA GLY A 95 -12.63 1.52 -13.72
C GLY A 95 -11.12 1.72 -13.86
N HIS A 96 -10.32 0.67 -13.64
CA HIS A 96 -8.86 0.71 -13.79
C HIS A 96 -8.36 -0.20 -14.92
N ASP A 97 -8.57 -1.52 -14.80
CA ASP A 97 -8.06 -2.50 -15.79
C ASP A 97 -8.95 -2.54 -17.03
N VAL A 98 -10.25 -2.45 -16.78
CA VAL A 98 -11.30 -2.43 -17.79
C VAL A 98 -12.26 -1.33 -17.37
N SER A 99 -12.46 -0.34 -18.24
CA SER A 99 -13.42 0.73 -17.96
C SER A 99 -14.87 0.23 -18.07
N TYR A 100 -15.78 0.88 -17.36
CA TYR A 100 -17.22 0.63 -17.51
C TYR A 100 -17.67 0.80 -18.98
N ARG A 101 -17.15 1.83 -19.68
CA ARG A 101 -17.43 2.08 -21.10
C ARG A 101 -16.95 0.93 -22.01
N GLU A 102 -15.77 0.37 -21.75
CA GLU A 102 -15.32 -0.83 -22.48
C GLU A 102 -16.28 -2.01 -22.27
N LEU A 103 -16.83 -2.20 -21.07
CA LEU A 103 -17.78 -3.28 -20.80
C LEU A 103 -19.10 -3.10 -21.54
N ILE A 104 -19.75 -1.93 -21.43
CA ILE A 104 -21.03 -1.71 -22.12
C ILE A 104 -20.88 -1.75 -23.66
N ASN A 105 -19.71 -1.41 -24.19
CA ASN A 105 -19.45 -1.48 -25.63
C ASN A 105 -19.19 -2.90 -26.13
N ASN A 106 -18.66 -3.79 -25.29
CA ASN A 106 -18.24 -5.14 -25.67
C ASN A 106 -19.17 -6.26 -25.19
N TYR A 107 -20.21 -5.94 -24.42
CA TYR A 107 -21.20 -6.90 -23.93
C TYR A 107 -22.62 -6.51 -24.35
N ASP A 108 -23.49 -7.52 -24.45
CA ASP A 108 -24.90 -7.36 -24.74
C ASP A 108 -25.65 -6.79 -23.53
N ALA A 109 -25.24 -7.21 -22.33
CA ALA A 109 -25.70 -6.62 -21.07
C ALA A 109 -24.59 -6.58 -20.01
N VAL A 110 -24.68 -5.63 -19.09
CA VAL A 110 -23.79 -5.50 -17.93
C VAL A 110 -24.61 -5.49 -16.63
N VAL A 111 -24.22 -6.30 -15.66
CA VAL A 111 -24.82 -6.36 -14.33
C VAL A 111 -23.84 -5.79 -13.30
N LEU A 112 -24.22 -4.68 -12.68
CA LEU A 112 -23.55 -4.10 -11.51
C LEU A 112 -23.94 -4.91 -10.27
N ALA A 113 -22.98 -5.59 -9.65
CA ALA A 113 -23.18 -6.44 -8.48
C ALA A 113 -22.03 -6.31 -7.45
N TYR A 114 -21.30 -5.18 -7.47
CA TYR A 114 -20.08 -4.97 -6.69
C TYR A 114 -20.33 -4.68 -5.20
N GLY A 115 -21.61 -4.67 -4.79
CA GLY A 115 -22.02 -4.47 -3.40
C GLY A 115 -21.64 -3.08 -2.86
N ALA A 116 -21.31 -3.03 -1.57
CA ALA A 116 -20.84 -1.83 -0.90
C ALA A 116 -19.54 -2.12 -0.15
N SER A 117 -18.50 -1.31 -0.36
CA SER A 117 -17.17 -1.54 0.21
C SER A 117 -16.60 -0.37 1.01
N ARG A 118 -17.38 0.68 1.26
CA ARG A 118 -16.99 1.84 2.08
C ARG A 118 -18.00 2.01 3.22
N ALA A 119 -17.50 2.03 4.45
CA ALA A 119 -18.33 2.31 5.62
C ALA A 119 -18.74 3.79 5.62
N ARG A 120 -19.92 4.12 6.18
CA ARG A 120 -20.26 5.52 6.45
C ARG A 120 -19.35 6.06 7.54
N GLU A 121 -18.93 7.30 7.39
CA GLU A 121 -18.09 7.98 8.37
C GLU A 121 -18.89 8.30 9.64
N LEU A 122 -18.23 8.20 10.79
CA LEU A 122 -18.85 8.46 12.10
C LEU A 122 -19.22 9.95 12.29
N GLY A 123 -18.54 10.85 11.58
CA GLY A 123 -18.73 12.30 11.68
C GLY A 123 -18.19 12.91 12.98
N LEU A 124 -17.27 12.22 13.65
CA LEU A 124 -16.50 12.70 14.80
C LEU A 124 -15.03 12.75 14.42
N ASP A 125 -14.23 13.59 15.06
CA ASP A 125 -12.79 13.63 14.79
C ASP A 125 -12.11 12.36 15.36
N HIS A 126 -11.51 11.59 14.46
CA HIS A 126 -10.78 10.35 14.75
C HIS A 126 -9.80 10.03 13.61
N SER A 127 -9.23 11.08 12.98
CA SER A 127 -8.49 11.00 11.71
C SER A 127 -7.23 10.12 11.75
N GLN A 128 -6.83 9.66 12.93
CA GLN A 128 -5.68 8.80 13.17
C GLN A 128 -6.07 7.33 13.46
N PRO A 129 -5.55 6.34 12.69
CA PRO A 129 -5.81 4.90 12.90
C PRO A 129 -5.45 4.38 14.29
N GLU A 130 -4.48 5.02 14.94
CA GLU A 130 -3.95 4.73 16.28
C GLU A 130 -4.95 5.04 17.41
N ASN A 131 -6.04 5.76 17.15
CA ASN A 131 -7.03 6.14 18.17
C ASN A 131 -7.85 4.95 18.71
N ASN A 132 -7.64 3.73 18.18
CA ASN A 132 -8.40 2.52 18.49
C ASN A 132 -9.92 2.66 18.20
N VAL A 133 -10.24 3.37 17.11
CA VAL A 133 -11.59 3.63 16.60
C VAL A 133 -11.71 3.04 15.20
N TYR A 134 -12.64 2.11 14.98
CA TYR A 134 -12.77 1.39 13.72
C TYR A 134 -14.20 1.35 13.19
N SER A 135 -14.36 1.32 11.87
CA SER A 135 -15.65 0.96 11.30
C SER A 135 -15.95 -0.53 11.56
N GLY A 136 -17.23 -0.88 11.64
CA GLY A 136 -17.66 -2.28 11.73
C GLY A 136 -17.16 -3.09 10.54
N PHE A 137 -17.16 -2.51 9.34
CA PHE A 137 -16.63 -3.17 8.14
C PHE A 137 -15.12 -3.49 8.25
N SER A 138 -14.31 -2.55 8.73
CA SER A 138 -12.86 -2.76 8.90
C SER A 138 -12.56 -3.78 9.98
N PHE A 139 -13.28 -3.76 11.11
CA PHE A 139 -13.13 -4.76 12.18
C PHE A 139 -13.54 -6.16 11.74
N VAL A 140 -14.64 -6.28 10.99
CA VAL A 140 -15.07 -7.54 10.35
C VAL A 140 -14.03 -8.06 9.37
N SER A 141 -13.52 -7.17 8.52
CA SER A 141 -12.48 -7.49 7.55
C SER A 141 -11.18 -7.95 8.21
N TRP A 142 -10.85 -7.39 9.38
CA TRP A 142 -9.69 -7.78 10.18
C TRP A 142 -9.80 -9.23 10.65
N TYR A 143 -10.87 -9.63 11.33
CA TYR A 143 -10.98 -11.02 11.81
C TYR A 143 -11.21 -12.05 10.68
N ASN A 144 -11.77 -11.63 9.53
CA ASN A 144 -11.95 -12.47 8.34
C ASN A 144 -10.74 -12.48 7.37
N GLY A 145 -9.56 -12.04 7.82
CA GLY A 145 -8.33 -12.20 7.05
C GLY A 145 -8.12 -11.22 5.88
N GLN A 146 -8.95 -10.18 5.76
CA GLN A 146 -8.90 -9.20 4.66
C GLN A 146 -8.10 -7.94 5.00
N ARG A 147 -7.90 -7.65 6.29
CA ARG A 147 -7.14 -6.48 6.77
C ARG A 147 -6.10 -6.89 7.82
N PRO A 148 -5.03 -7.61 7.43
CA PRO A 148 -3.96 -8.01 8.35
C PRO A 148 -3.11 -6.83 8.84
N ASP A 149 -3.23 -5.67 8.19
CA ASP A 149 -2.62 -4.40 8.58
C ASP A 149 -3.25 -3.78 9.82
N LEU A 150 -4.53 -4.05 10.07
CA LEU A 150 -5.23 -3.54 11.25
C LEU A 150 -4.76 -4.26 12.52
N LYS A 151 -4.47 -3.48 13.57
CA LYS A 151 -4.02 -3.99 14.87
C LYS A 151 -4.89 -3.41 16.01
N PRO A 152 -6.17 -3.78 16.11
CA PRO A 152 -7.02 -3.36 17.23
C PRO A 152 -6.35 -3.70 18.56
N LYS A 153 -6.28 -2.72 19.46
CA LYS A 153 -5.80 -2.91 20.82
C LYS A 153 -6.97 -3.41 21.67
N LEU A 154 -6.81 -4.60 22.23
CA LEU A 154 -7.82 -5.30 23.03
C LEU A 154 -7.40 -5.42 24.51
N ASP A 155 -6.56 -4.49 24.96
CA ASP A 155 -5.95 -4.45 26.29
C ASP A 155 -6.74 -3.63 27.32
N GLY A 156 -7.76 -2.88 26.90
CA GLY A 156 -8.75 -2.29 27.80
C GLY A 156 -9.92 -3.24 28.11
N GLU A 157 -10.79 -2.82 29.02
CA GLU A 157 -11.93 -3.63 29.47
C GLU A 157 -13.25 -3.26 28.77
N ASP A 158 -13.41 -2.02 28.32
CA ASP A 158 -14.67 -1.47 27.81
C ASP A 158 -14.61 -1.21 26.30
N ALA A 159 -15.51 -1.83 25.53
CA ALA A 159 -15.74 -1.51 24.13
C ALA A 159 -17.14 -0.94 23.91
N ILE A 160 -17.26 -0.02 22.96
CA ILE A 160 -18.54 0.52 22.52
C ILE A 160 -18.73 0.20 21.04
N VAL A 161 -19.88 -0.38 20.71
CA VAL A 161 -20.29 -0.65 19.34
C VAL A 161 -21.46 0.25 18.98
N VAL A 162 -21.24 1.19 18.05
CA VAL A 162 -22.28 2.13 17.59
C VAL A 162 -23.08 1.50 16.47
N GLY A 163 -24.39 1.35 16.66
CA GLY A 163 -25.32 0.81 15.67
C GLY A 163 -26.12 -0.38 16.22
N ASN A 164 -27.35 -0.56 15.71
CA ASN A 164 -28.22 -1.68 16.07
C ASN A 164 -28.53 -2.56 14.85
N GLY A 165 -27.50 -3.01 14.14
CA GLY A 165 -27.60 -3.92 12.99
C GLY A 165 -26.99 -5.30 13.29
N ASN A 166 -27.03 -6.23 12.35
CA ASN A 166 -26.41 -7.55 12.57
C ASN A 166 -24.88 -7.43 12.75
N VAL A 167 -24.22 -6.53 12.01
CA VAL A 167 -22.78 -6.31 12.14
C VAL A 167 -22.38 -5.89 13.57
N SER A 168 -23.19 -5.06 14.25
CA SER A 168 -22.89 -4.67 15.63
C SER A 168 -23.01 -5.86 16.60
N ILE A 169 -23.99 -6.74 16.36
CA ILE A 169 -24.16 -7.98 17.12
C ILE A 169 -22.97 -8.93 16.90
N ASP A 170 -22.51 -9.07 15.65
CA ASP A 170 -21.36 -9.92 15.32
C ASP A 170 -20.06 -9.38 15.95
N CYS A 171 -19.83 -8.06 15.92
CA CYS A 171 -18.67 -7.45 16.59
C CYS A 171 -18.68 -7.72 18.10
N ALA A 172 -19.83 -7.56 18.76
CA ALA A 172 -19.97 -7.86 20.18
C ALA A 172 -19.73 -9.34 20.48
N ARG A 173 -20.29 -10.25 19.66
CA ARG A 173 -20.06 -11.70 19.79
C ARG A 173 -18.60 -12.09 19.65
N ILE A 174 -17.88 -11.50 18.69
CA ILE A 174 -16.45 -11.78 18.48
C ILE A 174 -15.62 -11.35 19.69
N LEU A 175 -15.91 -10.20 20.29
CA LEU A 175 -15.19 -9.70 21.47
C LEU A 175 -15.51 -10.51 22.75
N LEU A 176 -16.76 -10.94 22.91
CA LEU A 176 -17.25 -11.50 24.17
C LEU A 176 -17.23 -13.02 24.26
N SER A 177 -17.35 -13.73 23.13
CA SER A 177 -17.40 -15.19 23.16
C SER A 177 -16.16 -15.83 23.79
N ASP A 178 -16.32 -17.05 24.27
CA ASP A 178 -15.20 -17.92 24.60
C ASP A 178 -14.33 -18.14 23.35
N ILE A 179 -13.02 -17.99 23.49
CA ILE A 179 -12.06 -18.12 22.40
C ILE A 179 -12.10 -19.52 21.76
N GLU A 180 -12.44 -20.55 22.56
CA GLU A 180 -12.58 -21.93 22.07
C GLU A 180 -13.63 -22.07 20.98
N ARG A 181 -14.66 -21.21 20.97
CA ARG A 181 -15.69 -21.18 19.92
C ARG A 181 -15.10 -20.92 18.53
N PHE A 182 -13.97 -20.21 18.47
CA PHE A 182 -13.33 -19.84 17.22
C PHE A 182 -12.20 -20.79 16.80
N ARG A 183 -11.74 -21.67 17.69
CA ARG A 183 -10.55 -22.53 17.48
C ARG A 183 -10.61 -23.36 16.20
N HIS A 184 -11.80 -23.83 15.83
CA HIS A 184 -12.02 -24.68 14.64
C HIS A 184 -12.59 -23.91 13.43
N THR A 185 -12.81 -22.60 13.56
CA THR A 185 -13.41 -21.75 12.53
C THR A 185 -12.37 -21.28 11.50
N ASP A 186 -12.78 -20.45 10.56
CA ASP A 186 -11.92 -19.82 9.56
C ASP A 186 -11.38 -18.45 9.95
N ILE A 187 -11.46 -18.09 11.24
CA ILE A 187 -10.91 -16.83 11.74
C ILE A 187 -9.41 -16.72 11.43
N ALA A 188 -8.97 -15.50 11.08
CA ALA A 188 -7.56 -15.25 10.80
C ALA A 188 -6.69 -15.49 12.04
N GLU A 189 -5.53 -16.13 11.86
CA GLU A 189 -4.65 -16.52 12.98
C GLU A 189 -4.21 -15.34 13.85
N TYR A 190 -3.83 -14.21 13.22
CA TYR A 190 -3.44 -13.01 13.96
C TYR A 190 -4.60 -12.43 14.78
N ALA A 191 -5.84 -12.55 14.29
CA ALA A 191 -7.02 -12.05 14.98
C ALA A 191 -7.39 -12.98 16.13
N PHE A 192 -7.31 -14.30 15.93
CA PHE A 192 -7.47 -15.31 16.98
C PHE A 192 -6.51 -15.06 18.13
N ASN A 193 -5.21 -14.92 17.85
CA ASN A 193 -4.18 -14.66 18.87
C ASN A 193 -4.44 -13.34 19.62
N SER A 194 -4.90 -12.31 18.92
CA SER A 194 -5.25 -11.02 19.56
C SER A 194 -6.47 -11.15 20.47
N LEU A 195 -7.49 -11.90 20.05
CA LEU A 195 -8.70 -12.14 20.83
C LEU A 195 -8.44 -13.05 22.05
N GLU A 196 -7.52 -14.01 21.94
CA GLU A 196 -7.10 -14.87 23.05
C GLU A 196 -6.48 -14.04 24.19
N GLN A 197 -5.79 -12.96 23.86
CA GLN A 197 -5.16 -12.03 24.82
C GLN A 197 -6.08 -10.86 25.22
N SER A 198 -7.34 -10.85 24.75
CA SER A 198 -8.27 -9.76 24.97
C SER A 198 -8.64 -9.60 26.45
N LYS A 199 -8.57 -8.37 26.95
CA LYS A 199 -9.05 -7.97 28.27
C LYS A 199 -10.47 -7.40 28.26
N ILE A 200 -11.10 -7.29 27.09
CA ILE A 200 -12.46 -6.75 26.96
C ILE A 200 -13.45 -7.60 27.78
N ARG A 201 -14.12 -6.95 28.72
CA ARG A 201 -15.15 -7.52 29.59
C ARG A 201 -16.52 -6.95 29.29
N ASN A 202 -16.61 -5.68 28.91
CA ASN A 202 -17.87 -4.98 28.72
C ASN A 202 -18.00 -4.52 27.27
N VAL A 203 -19.12 -4.86 26.62
CA VAL A 203 -19.49 -4.30 25.31
C VAL A 203 -20.84 -3.60 25.42
N ASN A 204 -20.85 -2.29 25.17
CA ASN A 204 -22.07 -1.50 25.05
C ASN A 204 -22.44 -1.34 23.58
N ILE A 205 -23.56 -1.91 23.15
CA ILE A 205 -24.12 -1.71 21.81
C ILE A 205 -25.11 -0.56 21.87
N ILE A 206 -24.75 0.59 21.28
CA ILE A 206 -25.53 1.82 21.42
C ILE A 206 -26.27 2.20 20.13
N GLY A 207 -27.51 2.63 20.31
CA GLY A 207 -28.41 3.04 19.25
C GLY A 207 -28.87 4.48 19.36
N ARG A 208 -28.75 5.29 18.30
CA ARG A 208 -29.28 6.66 18.29
C ARG A 208 -30.81 6.77 18.29
N ARG A 209 -31.54 5.66 18.12
CA ARG A 209 -33.00 5.58 18.00
C ARG A 209 -33.56 4.52 18.96
N GLY A 210 -34.89 4.39 19.01
CA GLY A 210 -35.58 3.49 19.91
C GLY A 210 -35.60 2.01 19.49
N PRO A 211 -36.15 1.13 20.35
CA PRO A 211 -36.18 -0.32 20.15
C PRO A 211 -36.88 -0.80 18.87
N LEU A 212 -37.87 -0.07 18.36
CA LEU A 212 -38.59 -0.45 17.13
C LEU A 212 -37.83 -0.08 15.85
N ASN A 213 -36.74 0.70 15.96
CA ASN A 213 -35.93 1.15 14.83
C ASN A 213 -34.68 0.30 14.61
N VAL A 214 -34.51 -0.78 15.37
CA VAL A 214 -33.37 -1.68 15.22
C VAL A 214 -33.41 -2.40 13.87
N SER A 215 -32.23 -2.64 13.31
CA SER A 215 -32.08 -3.35 12.04
C SER A 215 -31.63 -4.79 12.22
N PHE A 216 -31.12 -5.17 13.40
CA PHE A 216 -30.79 -6.56 13.67
C PHE A 216 -32.02 -7.48 13.62
N THR A 217 -31.76 -8.76 13.36
CA THR A 217 -32.77 -9.80 13.23
C THR A 217 -32.93 -10.57 14.54
N ILE A 218 -34.10 -11.21 14.72
CA ILE A 218 -34.46 -11.92 15.97
C ILE A 218 -33.47 -13.04 16.29
N LYS A 219 -32.99 -13.77 15.28
CA LYS A 219 -32.05 -14.88 15.46
C LYS A 219 -30.73 -14.37 16.03
N GLU A 220 -30.18 -13.32 15.45
CA GLU A 220 -28.88 -12.74 15.78
C GLU A 220 -28.92 -12.08 17.17
N LEU A 221 -30.00 -11.35 17.48
CA LEU A 221 -30.22 -10.86 18.84
C LEU A 221 -30.26 -12.00 19.86
N ARG A 222 -31.01 -13.08 19.56
CA ARG A 222 -31.11 -14.24 20.46
C ARG A 222 -29.75 -14.89 20.69
N GLU A 223 -28.94 -15.06 19.65
CA GLU A 223 -27.60 -15.64 19.76
C GLU A 223 -26.70 -14.86 20.71
N LEU A 224 -26.76 -13.51 20.68
CA LEU A 224 -26.06 -12.66 21.63
C LEU A 224 -26.61 -12.81 23.06
N LEU A 225 -27.94 -12.70 23.23
CA LEU A 225 -28.60 -12.77 24.54
C LEU A 225 -28.40 -14.12 25.24
N THR A 226 -28.11 -15.18 24.48
CA THR A 226 -27.87 -16.55 25.01
C THR A 226 -26.41 -16.95 25.06
N LEU A 227 -25.46 -16.00 24.90
CA LEU A 227 -24.04 -16.32 25.03
C LEU A 227 -23.72 -16.90 26.41
N LYS A 228 -22.97 -17.99 26.43
CA LYS A 228 -22.52 -18.62 27.68
C LYS A 228 -21.51 -17.71 28.37
N ASN A 229 -21.58 -17.61 29.69
CA ASN A 229 -20.66 -16.83 30.54
C ASN A 229 -20.62 -15.32 30.22
N VAL A 230 -21.69 -14.79 29.61
CA VAL A 230 -21.86 -13.36 29.32
C VAL A 230 -23.24 -12.92 29.81
N SER A 231 -23.31 -11.94 30.71
CA SER A 231 -24.56 -11.27 31.06
C SER A 231 -24.98 -10.36 29.91
N SER A 232 -26.01 -10.76 29.18
CA SER A 232 -26.46 -10.06 27.97
C SER A 232 -27.91 -9.59 28.11
N PHE A 233 -28.14 -8.28 28.10
CA PHE A 233 -29.46 -7.70 28.33
C PHE A 233 -29.68 -6.40 27.56
N CYS A 234 -30.95 -5.97 27.48
CA CYS A 234 -31.35 -4.71 26.89
C CYS A 234 -31.69 -3.70 27.99
N GLU A 235 -31.04 -2.55 28.03
CA GLU A 235 -31.34 -1.51 29.00
C GLU A 235 -32.64 -0.79 28.59
N ILE A 236 -33.73 -1.10 29.31
CA ILE A 236 -35.08 -0.59 29.04
C ILE A 236 -35.56 0.15 30.30
N SER A 237 -35.64 1.48 30.22
CA SER A 237 -36.24 2.30 31.28
C SER A 237 -37.77 2.20 31.28
N GLU A 238 -38.41 2.59 32.38
CA GLU A 238 -39.87 2.68 32.47
C GLU A 238 -40.47 3.60 31.40
N SER A 239 -39.77 4.68 31.04
CA SER A 239 -40.19 5.60 29.97
C SER A 239 -40.20 4.93 28.59
N ILE A 240 -39.18 4.12 28.28
CA ILE A 240 -39.15 3.33 27.03
C ILE A 240 -40.27 2.29 27.04
N GLU A 241 -40.47 1.59 28.16
CA GLU A 241 -41.52 0.57 28.26
C GLU A 241 -42.93 1.19 28.03
N PHE A 242 -43.18 2.38 28.61
CA PHE A 242 -44.44 3.10 28.41
C PHE A 242 -44.64 3.53 26.95
N GLU A 243 -43.62 4.11 26.31
CA GLU A 243 -43.66 4.51 24.89
C GLU A 243 -44.00 3.31 23.99
N MET A 244 -43.33 2.18 24.22
CA MET A 244 -43.52 0.98 23.41
C MET A 244 -44.90 0.35 23.56
N ARG A 245 -45.51 0.40 24.76
CA ARG A 245 -46.91 -0.04 24.94
C ARG A 245 -47.89 0.74 24.05
N LYS A 246 -47.63 2.03 23.82
CA LYS A 246 -48.43 2.88 22.94
C LYS A 246 -48.19 2.57 21.46
N GLU A 247 -46.94 2.42 21.04
CA GLU A 247 -46.59 2.10 19.64
C GLU A 247 -47.05 0.68 19.22
N LEU A 248 -46.95 -0.30 20.13
CA LEU A 248 -47.29 -1.70 19.82
C LEU A 248 -48.80 -1.97 19.77
N SER A 249 -49.61 -1.12 20.40
CA SER A 249 -51.07 -1.20 20.33
C SER A 249 -51.62 -0.76 18.97
N HIS A 250 -50.81 -0.10 18.14
CA HIS A 250 -51.20 0.25 16.78
C HIS A 250 -51.32 -1.01 15.91
N PRO A 251 -52.42 -1.21 15.17
CA PRO A 251 -52.64 -2.41 14.36
C PRO A 251 -51.56 -2.64 13.30
N GLU A 252 -51.07 -1.56 12.69
CA GLU A 252 -50.08 -1.57 11.60
C GLU A 252 -48.66 -1.97 12.03
N THR A 253 -48.39 -2.03 13.33
CA THR A 253 -47.06 -2.39 13.83
C THR A 253 -46.69 -3.82 13.41
N SER A 254 -45.55 -3.95 12.72
CA SER A 254 -45.16 -5.22 12.11
C SER A 254 -45.02 -6.34 13.16
N ARG A 255 -45.41 -7.57 12.79
CA ARG A 255 -45.22 -8.77 13.64
C ARG A 255 -43.76 -8.97 14.03
N ARG A 256 -42.81 -8.59 13.16
CA ARG A 256 -41.37 -8.60 13.45
C ARG A 256 -41.06 -7.73 14.65
N ASN A 257 -41.54 -6.48 14.65
CA ASN A 257 -41.26 -5.52 15.72
C ASN A 257 -41.86 -5.96 17.05
N ARG A 258 -43.09 -6.51 17.05
CA ARG A 258 -43.72 -7.07 18.27
C ARG A 258 -42.85 -8.17 18.89
N ARG A 259 -42.38 -9.13 18.08
CA ARG A 259 -41.52 -10.23 18.53
C ARG A 259 -40.12 -9.78 19.00
N LEU A 260 -39.54 -8.79 18.34
CA LEU A 260 -38.27 -8.20 18.76
C LEU A 260 -38.42 -7.55 20.13
N TRP A 261 -39.47 -6.76 20.31
CA TRP A 261 -39.76 -6.12 21.59
C TRP A 261 -39.99 -7.14 22.71
N GLU A 262 -40.83 -8.16 22.49
CA GLU A 262 -41.05 -9.24 23.46
C GLU A 262 -39.73 -9.91 23.89
N LEU A 263 -38.82 -10.15 22.94
CA LEU A 263 -37.52 -10.75 23.22
C LEU A 263 -36.62 -9.83 24.06
N MET A 264 -36.57 -8.53 23.72
CA MET A 264 -35.80 -7.53 24.48
C MET A 264 -36.34 -7.36 25.89
N LEU A 265 -37.67 -7.23 26.02
CA LEU A 265 -38.33 -7.06 27.32
C LEU A 265 -38.11 -8.26 28.23
N LYS A 266 -38.10 -9.48 27.66
CA LYS A 266 -37.77 -10.70 28.41
C LYS A 266 -36.34 -10.71 28.95
N HIS A 267 -35.42 -9.99 28.33
CA HIS A 267 -34.01 -9.91 28.72
C HIS A 267 -33.65 -8.46 29.11
N LYS A 268 -34.54 -7.79 29.86
CA LYS A 268 -34.28 -6.43 30.37
C LYS A 268 -33.49 -6.42 31.67
N ASP A 269 -33.59 -7.49 32.45
CA ASP A 269 -32.95 -7.61 33.75
C ASP A 269 -31.53 -8.17 33.62
N VAL A 270 -30.62 -7.68 34.45
CA VAL A 270 -29.23 -8.15 34.52
C VAL A 270 -29.22 -9.55 35.12
N SER A 271 -28.61 -10.52 34.42
CA SER A 271 -28.22 -11.77 35.07
C SER A 271 -26.91 -11.56 35.82
N ASP A 272 -26.92 -11.81 37.13
CA ASP A 272 -25.73 -11.66 37.98
C ASP A 272 -24.70 -12.73 37.59
N THR A 273 -23.71 -12.33 36.81
CA THR A 273 -22.57 -13.18 36.45
C THR A 273 -21.31 -12.40 36.75
N ASN A 274 -20.37 -12.99 37.51
CA ASN A 274 -19.01 -12.47 37.74
C ASN A 274 -18.13 -12.50 36.45
N GLY A 275 -18.73 -12.32 35.27
CA GLY A 275 -18.15 -12.58 33.96
C GLY A 275 -18.16 -11.35 33.05
N LYS A 276 -18.33 -11.58 31.75
CA LYS A 276 -18.39 -10.51 30.74
C LYS A 276 -19.81 -9.96 30.59
N ASN A 277 -19.96 -8.73 30.11
CA ASN A 277 -21.25 -8.05 29.95
C ASN A 277 -21.48 -7.56 28.52
N SER A 278 -22.71 -7.71 28.01
CA SER A 278 -23.19 -7.14 26.76
C SER A 278 -24.47 -6.35 27.00
N ILE A 279 -24.43 -5.03 26.82
CA ILE A 279 -25.58 -4.17 27.10
C ILE A 279 -26.05 -3.50 25.81
N ILE A 280 -27.31 -3.68 25.43
CA ILE A 280 -27.92 -2.95 24.32
C ILE A 280 -28.63 -1.72 24.87
N LYS A 281 -28.22 -0.52 24.43
CA LYS A 281 -28.79 0.76 24.85
C LYS A 281 -29.40 1.51 23.68
N PHE A 282 -30.50 2.21 23.96
CA PHE A 282 -31.25 3.00 22.98
C PHE A 282 -31.14 4.48 23.29
N TYR A 283 -31.47 5.31 22.29
CA TYR A 283 -31.40 6.77 22.41
C TYR A 283 -30.04 7.27 22.93
N GLN A 284 -28.95 6.72 22.40
CA GLN A 284 -27.58 7.16 22.67
C GLN A 284 -26.85 7.46 21.37
N ARG A 285 -26.47 8.72 21.19
CA ARG A 285 -25.72 9.22 20.03
C ARG A 285 -24.32 9.65 20.49
N PRO A 286 -23.24 9.14 19.87
CA PRO A 286 -21.91 9.64 20.18
C PRO A 286 -21.74 11.07 19.65
N THR A 287 -21.18 11.95 20.48
CA THR A 287 -20.99 13.38 20.17
C THR A 287 -19.53 13.82 20.22
N ARG A 288 -18.69 13.13 21.01
CA ARG A 288 -17.26 13.46 21.10
C ARG A 288 -16.44 12.26 21.58
N ILE A 289 -15.30 12.05 20.93
CA ILE A 289 -14.29 11.06 21.34
C ILE A 289 -13.29 11.77 22.26
N LEU A 290 -12.96 11.14 23.39
CA LEU A 290 -12.00 11.66 24.36
C LEU A 290 -10.80 10.71 24.39
N LEU A 291 -9.63 11.24 24.05
CA LEU A 291 -8.39 10.48 23.94
C LEU A 291 -7.56 10.58 25.23
N ASP A 292 -6.74 9.56 25.50
CA ASP A 292 -5.73 9.56 26.55
C ASP A 292 -4.45 10.32 26.14
N GLY A 293 -3.46 10.34 27.02
CA GLY A 293 -2.16 10.97 26.76
C GLY A 293 -1.32 10.33 25.64
N GLU A 294 -1.71 9.14 25.15
CA GLU A 294 -1.08 8.45 24.02
C GLU A 294 -1.88 8.60 22.71
N GLY A 295 -2.97 9.36 22.73
CA GLY A 295 -3.85 9.57 21.58
C GLY A 295 -4.87 8.45 21.34
N LYS A 296 -5.05 7.51 22.26
CA LYS A 296 -6.03 6.41 22.14
C LYS A 296 -7.34 6.79 22.79
N ILE A 297 -8.46 6.23 22.33
CA ILE A 297 -9.74 6.46 23.00
C ILE A 297 -9.71 5.95 24.45
N GLU A 298 -10.06 6.83 25.39
CA GLU A 298 -10.25 6.52 26.82
C GLU A 298 -11.74 6.57 27.18
N ARG A 299 -12.45 7.55 26.62
CA ARG A 299 -13.86 7.82 26.95
C ARG A 299 -14.65 8.27 25.71
N LEU A 300 -15.96 8.11 25.78
CA LEU A 300 -16.89 8.55 24.76
C LEU A 300 -17.98 9.41 25.38
N GLU A 301 -18.19 10.61 24.84
CA GLU A 301 -19.35 11.44 25.15
C GLU A 301 -20.55 10.97 24.32
N LEU A 302 -21.64 10.68 25.01
CA LEU A 302 -22.92 10.25 24.47
C LEU A 302 -23.97 11.29 24.82
N GLU A 303 -24.89 11.54 23.89
CA GLU A 303 -26.05 12.39 24.09
C GLU A 303 -27.33 11.57 23.89
N ASN A 304 -28.30 11.78 24.77
CA ASN A 304 -29.66 11.31 24.55
C ASN A 304 -30.40 12.29 23.62
N PRO A 305 -30.74 11.92 22.38
CA PRO A 305 -31.34 12.83 21.42
C PRO A 305 -32.77 13.28 21.78
N LEU A 306 -33.43 12.62 22.75
CA LEU A 306 -34.76 13.00 23.21
C LEU A 306 -34.70 14.05 24.31
N THR A 307 -33.68 14.01 25.17
CA THR A 307 -33.58 14.90 26.34
C THR A 307 -32.44 15.92 26.26
N GLY A 308 -31.49 15.73 25.34
CA GLY A 308 -30.25 16.50 25.26
C GLY A 308 -29.23 16.17 26.35
N ASN A 309 -29.54 15.22 27.26
CA ASN A 309 -28.65 14.88 28.36
C ASN A 309 -27.38 14.20 27.84
N LYS A 310 -26.22 14.66 28.34
CA LYS A 310 -24.92 14.10 28.00
C LYS A 310 -24.36 13.22 29.10
N LEU A 311 -23.68 12.15 28.72
CA LEU A 311 -22.99 11.22 29.60
C LEU A 311 -21.61 10.91 29.01
N ILE A 312 -20.58 10.86 29.85
CA ILE A 312 -19.25 10.40 29.45
C ILE A 312 -19.04 9.01 30.02
N VAL A 313 -18.71 8.05 29.16
CA VAL A 313 -18.50 6.64 29.54
C VAL A 313 -17.10 6.17 29.19
N PRO A 314 -16.49 5.25 29.98
CA PRO A 314 -15.25 4.58 29.61
C PRO A 314 -15.38 3.86 28.27
N CYS A 315 -14.35 3.95 27.44
CA CYS A 315 -14.29 3.30 26.15
C CYS A 315 -12.84 3.15 25.71
N SER A 316 -12.32 1.93 25.72
CA SER A 316 -10.98 1.59 25.25
C SER A 316 -10.95 1.18 23.77
N LEU A 317 -12.10 0.78 23.21
CA LEU A 317 -12.25 0.38 21.80
C LEU A 317 -13.61 0.86 21.28
N LEU A 318 -13.63 1.65 20.20
CA LEU A 318 -14.86 2.09 19.56
C LEU A 318 -15.03 1.44 18.19
N ILE A 319 -16.15 0.76 17.96
CA ILE A 319 -16.50 0.17 16.67
C ILE A 319 -17.80 0.79 16.16
N TYR A 320 -17.80 1.47 15.02
CA TYR A 320 -19.03 2.05 14.45
C TYR A 320 -19.57 1.24 13.26
N ALA A 321 -20.72 0.61 13.46
CA ALA A 321 -21.44 -0.22 12.49
C ALA A 321 -22.73 0.48 12.01
N ILE A 322 -22.59 1.68 11.45
CA ILE A 322 -23.69 2.58 11.06
C ILE A 322 -24.11 2.47 9.58
N GLY A 323 -23.68 1.40 8.90
CA GLY A 323 -24.00 1.10 7.51
C GLY A 323 -22.93 1.52 6.51
N PHE A 324 -23.24 1.36 5.22
CA PHE A 324 -22.33 1.63 4.11
C PHE A 324 -22.69 2.90 3.36
N GLN A 325 -21.67 3.54 2.78
CA GLN A 325 -21.83 4.65 1.86
C GLN A 325 -22.22 4.11 0.48
N SER A 326 -23.09 4.83 -0.23
CA SER A 326 -23.38 4.56 -1.63
C SER A 326 -22.13 4.77 -2.48
N MET A 327 -21.86 3.85 -3.40
CA MET A 327 -20.68 3.84 -4.25
C MET A 327 -21.10 3.59 -5.70
N HIS A 328 -20.49 4.30 -6.64
CA HIS A 328 -20.66 4.08 -8.07
C HIS A 328 -19.32 3.79 -8.73
N LEU A 329 -19.35 3.15 -9.90
CA LEU A 329 -18.17 3.01 -10.75
C LEU A 329 -18.10 4.21 -11.69
N ASP A 330 -16.88 4.64 -12.03
CA ASP A 330 -16.68 5.75 -12.94
C ASP A 330 -17.40 5.54 -14.28
N GLY A 331 -18.20 6.53 -14.67
CA GLY A 331 -18.99 6.53 -15.90
C GLY A 331 -20.37 5.89 -15.77
N VAL A 332 -20.73 5.29 -14.63
CA VAL A 332 -22.10 4.84 -14.35
C VAL A 332 -22.99 6.06 -14.04
N PRO A 333 -24.20 6.15 -14.62
CA PRO A 333 -25.15 7.24 -14.33
C PRO A 333 -25.56 7.24 -12.85
N VAL A 334 -25.53 8.42 -12.22
CA VAL A 334 -25.90 8.60 -10.81
C VAL A 334 -26.93 9.71 -10.59
N ASP A 335 -27.68 9.62 -9.49
CA ASP A 335 -28.62 10.65 -9.03
C ASP A 335 -27.91 11.77 -8.23
N GLU A 336 -28.68 12.77 -7.80
CA GLU A 336 -28.21 13.90 -6.98
C GLU A 336 -27.57 13.48 -5.64
N ASN A 337 -27.88 12.28 -5.15
CA ASN A 337 -27.37 11.70 -3.91
C ASN A 337 -26.22 10.71 -4.18
N ASN A 338 -25.68 10.70 -5.40
CA ASN A 338 -24.59 9.86 -5.84
C ASN A 338 -24.89 8.34 -5.83
N ASN A 339 -26.16 7.94 -5.85
CA ASN A 339 -26.59 6.56 -6.03
C ASN A 339 -26.70 6.23 -7.52
N VAL A 340 -26.61 4.95 -7.89
CA VAL A 340 -26.85 4.51 -9.27
C VAL A 340 -28.26 4.93 -9.70
N MET A 341 -28.36 5.70 -10.78
CA MET A 341 -29.64 6.18 -11.31
C MET A 341 -30.36 5.03 -12.00
N LEU A 342 -31.48 4.57 -11.45
CA LEU A 342 -32.28 3.48 -12.02
C LEU A 342 -33.51 4.01 -12.78
N LYS A 343 -33.84 3.42 -13.93
CA LYS A 343 -35.10 3.66 -14.67
C LYS A 343 -36.29 3.02 -13.95
N ASP A 344 -36.05 1.85 -13.36
CA ASP A 344 -37.02 1.08 -12.58
C ASP A 344 -36.34 0.46 -11.34
N PHE A 345 -36.79 -0.69 -10.84
CA PHE A 345 -36.19 -1.32 -9.67
C PHE A 345 -34.82 -1.97 -9.92
N CYS A 346 -34.41 -2.16 -11.19
CA CYS A 346 -33.17 -2.89 -11.55
C CYS A 346 -32.41 -2.34 -12.76
N ARG A 347 -33.08 -1.72 -13.74
CA ARG A 347 -32.44 -1.17 -14.95
C ARG A 347 -31.78 0.16 -14.64
N VAL A 348 -30.51 0.31 -14.99
CA VAL A 348 -29.77 1.57 -14.87
C VAL A 348 -30.19 2.52 -15.99
N ASN A 349 -30.25 3.81 -15.70
CA ASN A 349 -30.55 4.87 -16.65
C ASN A 349 -29.35 5.16 -17.57
N GLU A 350 -28.92 4.14 -18.33
CA GLU A 350 -27.89 4.22 -19.36
C GLU A 350 -28.54 4.21 -20.75
N ASP A 351 -28.00 5.03 -21.65
CA ASP A 351 -28.46 5.15 -23.03
C ASP A 351 -27.66 4.21 -23.95
N GLY A 352 -28.36 3.50 -24.83
CA GLY A 352 -27.73 2.64 -25.85
C GLY A 352 -27.10 1.35 -25.34
N ALA A 353 -27.25 0.99 -24.05
CA ALA A 353 -26.78 -0.26 -23.48
C ALA A 353 -27.74 -0.83 -22.42
N LEU A 354 -27.84 -2.16 -22.35
CA LEU A 354 -28.58 -2.84 -21.29
C LEU A 354 -27.70 -2.97 -20.04
N VAL A 355 -28.03 -2.19 -19.01
CA VAL A 355 -27.28 -2.19 -17.75
C VAL A 355 -28.24 -2.37 -16.59
N TYR A 356 -27.89 -3.29 -15.67
CA TYR A 356 -28.70 -3.60 -14.49
C TYR A 356 -27.88 -3.42 -13.23
N ALA A 357 -28.53 -3.13 -12.12
CA ALA A 357 -27.94 -3.14 -10.80
C ALA A 357 -28.66 -4.14 -9.89
N THR A 358 -27.91 -4.88 -9.09
CA THR A 358 -28.44 -5.89 -8.15
C THR A 358 -27.73 -5.84 -6.80
N GLY A 359 -28.44 -6.24 -5.75
CA GLY A 359 -27.92 -6.24 -4.38
C GLY A 359 -27.62 -4.84 -3.85
N TRP A 360 -26.58 -4.72 -3.02
CA TRP A 360 -26.31 -3.50 -2.24
C TRP A 360 -25.81 -2.30 -3.05
N CYS A 361 -25.42 -2.50 -4.32
CA CYS A 361 -25.11 -1.37 -5.20
C CYS A 361 -26.37 -0.70 -5.76
N ALA A 362 -27.48 -1.45 -5.88
CA ALA A 362 -28.78 -0.93 -6.32
C ALA A 362 -29.60 -0.35 -5.17
N LYS A 363 -29.40 -0.85 -3.95
CA LYS A 363 -30.06 -0.38 -2.73
C LYS A 363 -29.00 -0.17 -1.66
N ALA A 364 -28.76 1.08 -1.26
CA ALA A 364 -27.76 1.46 -0.27
C ALA A 364 -27.80 0.52 0.96
N GLY A 365 -26.85 -0.43 1.00
CA GLY A 365 -26.58 -1.47 2.01
C GLY A 365 -27.69 -1.80 3.03
N GLY A 366 -28.26 -3.02 2.92
CA GLY A 366 -29.17 -3.57 3.93
C GLY A 366 -29.77 -4.92 3.54
N GLY A 367 -30.18 -5.73 4.53
CA GLY A 367 -30.82 -7.03 4.32
C GLY A 367 -29.88 -8.25 4.43
N VAL A 368 -30.46 -9.44 4.49
CA VAL A 368 -29.72 -10.71 4.59
C VAL A 368 -29.46 -11.30 3.20
N ILE A 369 -28.61 -12.34 3.12
CA ILE A 369 -28.30 -13.03 1.85
C ILE A 369 -29.58 -13.51 1.13
N ALA A 370 -30.60 -13.94 1.86
CA ALA A 370 -31.88 -14.37 1.28
C ALA A 370 -32.64 -13.23 0.57
N ASP A 371 -32.54 -12.00 1.06
CA ASP A 371 -33.12 -10.83 0.38
C ASP A 371 -32.37 -10.53 -0.91
N THR A 372 -31.04 -10.64 -0.85
CA THR A 372 -30.15 -10.47 -2.01
C THR A 372 -30.44 -11.52 -3.08
N GLN A 373 -30.67 -12.78 -2.68
CA GLN A 373 -31.04 -13.86 -3.59
C GLN A 373 -32.36 -13.56 -4.30
N ARG A 374 -33.42 -13.19 -3.57
CA ARG A 374 -34.73 -12.85 -4.16
C ARG A 374 -34.62 -11.69 -5.15
N ASN A 375 -33.88 -10.64 -4.80
CA ASN A 375 -33.65 -9.51 -5.70
C ASN A 375 -32.90 -9.94 -6.97
N ALA A 376 -31.83 -10.73 -6.84
CA ALA A 376 -31.05 -11.22 -7.97
C ALA A 376 -31.88 -12.08 -8.95
N LEU A 377 -32.82 -12.88 -8.44
CA LEU A 377 -33.74 -13.66 -9.28
C LEU A 377 -34.66 -12.78 -10.13
N LEU A 378 -35.22 -11.72 -9.54
CA LEU A 378 -36.09 -10.76 -10.25
C LEU A 378 -35.29 -9.98 -11.30
N VAL A 379 -34.07 -9.53 -10.97
CA VAL A 379 -33.19 -8.84 -11.92
C VAL A 379 -32.85 -9.73 -13.11
N ALA A 380 -32.56 -11.01 -12.87
CA ALA A 380 -32.27 -11.96 -13.95
C ALA A 380 -33.47 -12.24 -14.86
N GLU A 381 -34.69 -12.16 -14.34
CA GLU A 381 -35.92 -12.31 -15.11
C GLU A 381 -36.13 -11.15 -16.08
N GLU A 382 -36.01 -9.92 -15.58
CA GLU A 382 -36.07 -8.70 -16.40
C GLU A 382 -34.96 -8.66 -17.44
N LEU A 383 -33.72 -9.01 -17.05
CA LEU A 383 -32.59 -9.07 -17.97
C LEU A 383 -32.85 -10.08 -19.08
N ALA A 384 -33.29 -11.30 -18.73
CA ALA A 384 -33.56 -12.35 -19.70
C ALA A 384 -34.62 -11.94 -20.74
N ALA A 385 -35.66 -11.21 -20.31
CA ALA A 385 -36.68 -10.68 -21.21
C ALA A 385 -36.10 -9.68 -22.21
N ASP A 386 -35.26 -8.74 -21.74
CA ASP A 386 -34.71 -7.69 -22.60
C ASP A 386 -33.66 -8.24 -23.58
N VAL A 387 -32.73 -9.10 -23.15
CA VAL A 387 -31.69 -9.65 -24.05
C VAL A 387 -32.28 -10.57 -25.13
N ALA A 388 -33.51 -11.05 -24.98
CA ALA A 388 -34.21 -11.80 -26.02
C ALA A 388 -34.64 -10.92 -27.21
N THR A 389 -34.67 -9.59 -27.04
CA THR A 389 -35.21 -8.64 -28.02
C THR A 389 -34.15 -7.81 -28.76
N ILE A 390 -32.87 -7.93 -28.39
CA ILE A 390 -31.78 -7.12 -28.96
C ILE A 390 -31.01 -7.85 -30.05
N ASP A 391 -30.41 -7.06 -30.95
CA ASP A 391 -29.35 -7.54 -31.84
C ASP A 391 -28.06 -7.78 -31.06
N LYS A 392 -27.53 -8.99 -31.16
CA LYS A 392 -26.35 -9.42 -30.39
C LYS A 392 -25.07 -8.82 -30.95
N LYS A 393 -24.22 -8.30 -30.08
CA LYS A 393 -22.91 -7.77 -30.42
C LYS A 393 -21.91 -8.89 -30.69
N ASN A 394 -21.26 -8.84 -31.85
CA ASN A 394 -20.10 -9.70 -32.13
C ASN A 394 -18.81 -9.00 -31.70
N THR A 395 -18.60 -8.92 -30.39
CA THR A 395 -17.52 -8.12 -29.78
C THR A 395 -16.54 -8.97 -28.98
N LYS A 396 -15.38 -8.36 -28.69
CA LYS A 396 -14.27 -8.97 -27.93
C LYS A 396 -14.70 -9.23 -26.49
N SER A 397 -14.26 -10.33 -25.90
CA SER A 397 -14.53 -10.65 -24.50
C SER A 397 -13.67 -9.81 -23.54
N VAL A 398 -14.01 -9.81 -22.25
CA VAL A 398 -13.13 -9.20 -21.23
C VAL A 398 -11.78 -9.91 -21.20
N ASP A 399 -11.73 -11.21 -21.44
CA ASP A 399 -10.48 -11.97 -21.54
C ASP A 399 -9.56 -11.40 -22.62
N ASP A 400 -10.10 -11.05 -23.79
CA ASP A 400 -9.33 -10.39 -24.86
C ASP A 400 -8.80 -9.02 -24.44
N ILE A 401 -9.61 -8.25 -23.70
CA ILE A 401 -9.20 -6.94 -23.17
C ILE A 401 -8.07 -7.13 -22.15
N LEU A 402 -8.22 -8.06 -21.22
CA LEU A 402 -7.23 -8.36 -20.17
C LEU A 402 -5.93 -8.91 -20.77
N LYS A 403 -6.02 -9.83 -21.73
CA LYS A 403 -4.86 -10.36 -22.48
C LYS A 403 -4.14 -9.26 -23.24
N LYS A 404 -4.88 -8.42 -23.97
CA LYS A 404 -4.31 -7.27 -24.71
C LYS A 404 -3.62 -6.28 -23.78
N LYS A 405 -4.20 -6.02 -22.61
CA LYS A 405 -3.63 -5.11 -21.61
C LYS A 405 -2.61 -5.77 -20.67
N HIS A 406 -2.36 -7.08 -20.84
CA HIS A 406 -1.51 -7.90 -19.96
C HIS A 406 -1.89 -7.84 -18.47
N VAL A 407 -3.20 -7.77 -18.18
CA VAL A 407 -3.72 -7.76 -16.81
C VAL A 407 -3.80 -9.19 -16.29
N ARG A 408 -3.09 -9.46 -15.19
CA ARG A 408 -3.17 -10.75 -14.49
C ARG A 408 -4.46 -10.83 -13.68
N TYR A 409 -5.19 -11.92 -13.84
CA TYR A 409 -6.40 -12.21 -13.08
C TYR A 409 -6.29 -13.61 -12.46
N ILE A 410 -7.11 -13.86 -11.43
CA ILE A 410 -7.25 -15.18 -10.80
C ILE A 410 -8.46 -15.85 -11.44
N SER A 411 -8.22 -16.94 -12.17
CA SER A 411 -9.28 -17.75 -12.75
C SER A 411 -9.98 -18.60 -11.68
N TRP A 412 -11.07 -19.27 -12.07
CA TRP A 412 -11.73 -20.25 -11.20
C TRP A 412 -10.78 -21.39 -10.78
N GLN A 413 -9.96 -21.88 -11.72
CA GLN A 413 -8.99 -22.94 -11.47
C GLN A 413 -7.90 -22.48 -10.51
N ASP A 414 -7.38 -21.26 -10.68
CA ASP A 414 -6.40 -20.67 -9.75
C ASP A 414 -6.99 -20.53 -8.34
N TRP A 415 -8.23 -20.06 -8.25
CA TRP A 415 -8.95 -19.99 -6.97
C TRP A 415 -9.08 -21.36 -6.31
N LYS A 416 -9.41 -22.42 -7.07
CA LYS A 416 -9.50 -23.78 -6.52
C LYS A 416 -8.18 -24.29 -5.95
N LEU A 417 -7.03 -23.88 -6.51
CA LEU A 417 -5.72 -24.19 -5.94
C LEU A 417 -5.51 -23.46 -4.60
N ILE A 418 -5.85 -22.17 -4.52
CA ILE A 418 -5.78 -21.38 -3.29
C ILE A 418 -6.70 -21.97 -2.21
N ASP A 419 -7.97 -22.22 -2.54
CA ASP A 419 -8.97 -22.78 -1.65
C ASP A 419 -8.56 -24.15 -1.11
N LYS A 420 -7.99 -25.02 -1.96
CA LYS A 420 -7.44 -26.31 -1.54
C LYS A 420 -6.31 -26.13 -0.53
N ALA A 421 -5.31 -25.30 -0.84
CA ALA A 421 -4.15 -25.10 0.02
C ALA A 421 -4.53 -24.48 1.37
N GLU A 422 -5.47 -23.54 1.41
CA GLU A 422 -5.99 -22.98 2.66
C GLU A 422 -6.71 -24.01 3.54
N ARG A 423 -7.49 -24.91 2.92
CA ARG A 423 -8.16 -26.00 3.65
C ARG A 423 -7.14 -27.01 4.20
N GLU A 424 -6.16 -27.42 3.41
CA GLU A 424 -5.09 -28.33 3.83
C GLU A 424 -4.26 -27.75 4.99
N MET A 425 -3.95 -26.45 4.98
CA MET A 425 -3.31 -25.79 6.11
C MET A 425 -4.22 -25.69 7.34
N GLY A 426 -5.53 -25.52 7.13
CA GLY A 426 -6.54 -25.56 8.19
C GLY A 426 -6.57 -26.92 8.87
N GLU A 427 -6.67 -27.99 8.08
CA GLU A 427 -6.74 -29.37 8.56
C GLU A 427 -5.56 -29.72 9.47
N LYS A 428 -4.34 -29.34 9.08
CA LYS A 428 -3.12 -29.50 9.90
C LYS A 428 -3.18 -28.82 11.27
N LYS A 429 -4.02 -27.80 11.41
CA LYS A 429 -4.23 -27.02 12.65
C LYS A 429 -5.57 -27.33 13.34
N GLY A 430 -6.33 -28.31 12.85
CA GLY A 430 -7.69 -28.60 13.35
C GLY A 430 -8.72 -27.51 13.03
N LYS A 431 -8.47 -26.68 12.01
CA LYS A 431 -9.38 -25.61 11.53
C LYS A 431 -10.07 -26.03 10.24
N SER A 432 -11.24 -25.44 9.96
CA SER A 432 -11.92 -25.61 8.68
C SER A 432 -11.11 -25.08 7.49
N ARG A 433 -10.34 -24.00 7.69
CA ARG A 433 -9.33 -23.46 6.77
C ARG A 433 -8.39 -22.53 7.53
N THR A 434 -7.18 -22.36 7.03
CA THR A 434 -6.29 -21.25 7.42
C THR A 434 -6.24 -20.28 6.26
N ILE A 435 -6.76 -19.06 6.46
CA ILE A 435 -6.70 -18.00 5.44
C ILE A 435 -5.24 -17.65 5.19
N MET A 436 -4.76 -17.83 3.95
CA MET A 436 -3.44 -17.33 3.56
C MET A 436 -3.44 -15.81 3.68
N ARG A 437 -2.29 -15.20 3.94
CA ARG A 437 -2.18 -13.74 3.86
C ARG A 437 -2.41 -13.33 2.41
N ARG A 438 -3.67 -13.09 2.09
CA ARG A 438 -4.11 -12.59 0.79
C ARG A 438 -3.79 -11.14 0.83
N ILE A 439 -3.04 -10.69 -0.15
CA ILE A 439 -3.03 -9.28 -0.35
C ILE A 439 -3.91 -8.93 -1.53
N ALA A 440 -5.04 -8.32 -1.20
CA ALA A 440 -5.83 -7.58 -2.16
C ALA A 440 -5.06 -6.30 -2.52
N ARG A 441 -4.79 -6.07 -3.82
CA ARG A 441 -4.46 -4.82 -4.57
C ARG A 441 -4.02 -3.51 -3.88
N THR A 442 -3.52 -3.54 -2.65
CA THR A 442 -2.51 -2.64 -2.13
C THR A 442 -1.19 -3.39 -2.29
N LEU A 443 -0.53 -3.18 -3.44
CA LEU A 443 0.87 -3.57 -3.71
C LEU A 443 1.32 -4.96 -3.25
N ASN A 444 0.90 -6.08 -3.86
CA ASN A 444 1.32 -7.37 -3.29
C ASN A 444 1.13 -8.61 -4.18
N THR A 445 2.04 -8.76 -5.12
CA THR A 445 2.89 -9.95 -5.09
C THR A 445 4.32 -9.46 -4.86
N PRO A 446 5.33 -10.33 -4.69
CA PRO A 446 6.72 -9.99 -4.97
C PRO A 446 6.97 -9.46 -6.41
N TYR A 447 5.92 -9.08 -7.16
CA TYR A 447 5.88 -8.64 -8.53
C TYR A 447 4.76 -7.58 -8.78
N ASP A 448 4.54 -6.56 -7.94
CA ASP A 448 3.84 -5.30 -8.31
C ASP A 448 4.61 -4.04 -7.84
N TYR A 449 4.47 -2.90 -8.52
CA TYR A 449 5.01 -1.59 -8.09
C TYR A 449 3.93 -0.49 -8.21
N LEU A 450 4.04 0.58 -7.43
CA LEU A 450 3.12 1.75 -7.49
C LEU A 450 3.81 2.87 -8.25
N LEU A 451 3.14 3.44 -9.26
CA LEU A 451 3.58 4.64 -9.96
C LEU A 451 2.68 5.81 -9.53
N CYS A 452 3.24 6.92 -9.05
CA CYS A 452 2.48 8.13 -8.73
C CYS A 452 3.09 9.37 -9.41
N THR A 453 2.25 10.32 -9.83
CA THR A 453 2.65 11.72 -9.98
C THR A 453 2.66 12.36 -8.61
N TYR A 454 3.71 13.09 -8.29
CA TYR A 454 3.78 13.90 -7.08
C TYR A 454 3.64 15.38 -7.44
N SER A 455 2.69 16.08 -6.81
CA SER A 455 2.55 17.54 -6.92
C SER A 455 3.29 18.20 -5.76
N SER A 456 4.38 18.91 -6.05
CA SER A 456 5.13 19.69 -5.05
C SER A 456 4.40 20.93 -4.54
N ILE A 457 3.38 21.39 -5.27
CA ILE A 457 2.55 22.55 -4.91
C ILE A 457 1.42 22.13 -3.95
N GLU A 458 0.80 20.97 -4.18
CA GLU A 458 -0.36 20.50 -3.42
C GLU A 458 0.03 19.51 -2.30
N HIS A 459 1.28 19.06 -2.27
CA HIS A 459 1.77 17.96 -1.42
C HIS A 459 0.94 16.67 -1.56
N THR A 460 0.35 16.43 -2.73
CA THR A 460 -0.49 15.27 -3.03
C THR A 460 0.23 14.29 -3.96
N SER A 461 0.05 12.99 -3.68
CA SER A 461 0.46 11.91 -4.57
C SER A 461 -0.76 11.40 -5.33
N THR A 462 -0.76 11.53 -6.65
CA THR A 462 -1.82 10.99 -7.52
C THR A 462 -1.27 9.74 -8.19
N PRO A 463 -1.92 8.56 -8.11
CA PRO A 463 -1.48 7.38 -8.85
C PRO A 463 -1.43 7.67 -10.37
N LEU A 464 -0.30 7.41 -11.00
CA LEU A 464 -0.16 7.49 -12.46
C LEU A 464 -0.75 6.23 -13.08
N LEU A 465 -1.84 6.41 -13.81
CA LEU A 465 -2.47 5.40 -14.67
C LEU A 465 -1.67 5.22 -15.99
N ARG A 466 -0.35 5.01 -15.94
CA ARG A 466 0.42 4.55 -17.11
C ARG A 466 0.45 3.03 -17.09
N THR A 467 -0.48 2.42 -17.82
CA THR A 467 -0.58 0.95 -17.90
C THR A 467 0.60 0.30 -18.61
N HIS A 468 1.34 1.01 -19.47
CA HIS A 468 2.54 0.49 -20.13
C HIS A 468 3.51 1.61 -20.49
N PRO A 469 4.66 1.73 -19.81
CA PRO A 469 5.81 2.43 -20.38
C PRO A 469 6.20 1.72 -21.70
N ASP A 470 6.58 2.48 -22.72
CA ASP A 470 7.24 1.99 -23.95
C ASP A 470 8.30 0.91 -23.62
N PRO A 471 8.45 -0.19 -24.39
CA PRO A 471 9.56 -1.15 -24.21
C PRO A 471 10.94 -0.52 -23.96
N GLU A 472 11.25 0.62 -24.59
CA GLU A 472 12.51 1.33 -24.36
C GLU A 472 12.56 2.12 -23.03
N SER A 473 11.43 2.29 -22.35
CA SER A 473 11.28 3.00 -21.07
C SER A 473 11.18 2.09 -19.84
N LYS A 474 11.59 0.83 -19.98
CA LYS A 474 11.61 -0.19 -18.91
C LYS A 474 13.02 -0.71 -18.68
N ILE A 475 13.25 -1.22 -17.48
CA ILE A 475 14.46 -1.97 -17.17
C ILE A 475 14.49 -3.27 -17.97
N LYS A 476 15.64 -3.52 -18.63
CA LYS A 476 15.91 -4.79 -19.32
C LYS A 476 16.20 -5.88 -18.28
N MET A 477 15.19 -6.70 -18.00
CA MET A 477 15.32 -7.82 -17.08
C MET A 477 16.08 -9.01 -17.70
N PRO A 478 16.67 -9.92 -16.89
CA PRO A 478 17.42 -11.07 -17.40
C PRO A 478 16.61 -11.98 -18.35
N PHE A 479 15.28 -12.05 -18.18
CA PHE A 479 14.38 -12.80 -19.06
C PHE A 479 14.06 -12.13 -20.41
N THR A 480 14.59 -10.92 -20.66
CA THR A 480 14.41 -10.22 -21.95
C THR A 480 15.07 -11.00 -23.11
N ASN A 481 16.11 -11.77 -22.81
CA ASN A 481 16.78 -12.67 -23.75
C ASN A 481 16.50 -14.13 -23.35
N PRO A 482 15.53 -14.81 -23.99
CA PRO A 482 15.05 -16.13 -23.54
C PRO A 482 16.15 -17.20 -23.50
N ALA A 483 17.02 -17.24 -24.53
CA ALA A 483 18.11 -18.22 -24.59
C ALA A 483 19.13 -18.02 -23.48
N ARG A 484 19.47 -16.76 -23.17
CA ARG A 484 20.34 -16.42 -22.05
C ARG A 484 19.69 -16.72 -20.71
N PHE A 485 18.40 -16.41 -20.56
CA PHE A 485 17.65 -16.64 -19.33
C PHE A 485 17.52 -18.13 -18.98
N ILE A 486 17.30 -18.99 -19.98
CA ILE A 486 17.28 -20.45 -19.80
C ILE A 486 18.61 -20.92 -19.19
N ARG A 487 19.75 -20.48 -19.75
CA ARG A 487 21.09 -20.82 -19.22
C ARG A 487 21.29 -20.34 -17.78
N ILE A 488 20.87 -19.11 -17.49
CA ILE A 488 20.90 -18.56 -16.13
C ILE A 488 20.08 -19.44 -15.18
N ARG A 489 18.83 -19.78 -15.53
CA ARG A 489 17.94 -20.58 -14.67
C ARG A 489 18.51 -21.98 -14.39
N TYR A 490 18.96 -22.68 -15.43
CA TYR A 490 19.54 -24.02 -15.26
C TYR A 490 20.78 -23.97 -14.37
N GLY A 491 21.63 -22.99 -14.58
CA GLY A 491 22.83 -22.85 -13.78
C GLY A 491 22.55 -22.44 -12.33
N LEU A 492 21.61 -21.53 -12.08
CA LEU A 492 21.17 -21.18 -10.73
C LEU A 492 20.57 -22.40 -10.02
N GLN A 493 19.71 -23.17 -10.70
CA GLN A 493 19.17 -24.42 -10.17
C GLN A 493 20.29 -25.40 -9.79
N HIS A 494 21.28 -25.57 -10.67
CA HIS A 494 22.43 -26.42 -10.39
C HIS A 494 23.21 -25.99 -9.15
N LEU A 495 23.43 -24.67 -8.94
CA LEU A 495 24.08 -24.19 -7.73
C LEU A 495 23.25 -24.47 -6.46
N ILE A 496 21.92 -24.36 -6.54
CA ILE A 496 21.00 -24.61 -5.43
C ILE A 496 21.05 -26.09 -5.01
N GLU A 497 21.06 -27.00 -5.98
CA GLU A 497 21.02 -28.45 -5.76
C GLU A 497 22.39 -29.06 -5.41
N LYS A 498 23.49 -28.34 -5.65
CA LYS A 498 24.84 -28.85 -5.43
C LYS A 498 25.19 -28.92 -3.95
N GLU A 499 25.44 -30.13 -3.42
CA GLU A 499 25.84 -30.35 -2.03
C GLU A 499 27.18 -29.65 -1.72
N ASP A 500 28.27 -30.06 -2.39
CA ASP A 500 29.61 -29.50 -2.24
C ASP A 500 29.86 -28.30 -3.16
N LEU A 501 29.16 -27.20 -2.91
CA LEU A 501 29.32 -25.97 -3.68
C LEU A 501 30.69 -25.33 -3.37
N VAL A 502 31.47 -25.03 -4.41
CA VAL A 502 32.70 -24.22 -4.28
C VAL A 502 32.58 -22.91 -5.07
N ILE A 503 33.37 -21.90 -4.71
CA ILE A 503 33.28 -20.57 -5.34
C ILE A 503 33.55 -20.60 -6.85
N ASP A 504 34.40 -21.51 -7.33
CA ASP A 504 34.69 -21.64 -8.76
C ASP A 504 33.48 -22.16 -9.56
N ASP A 505 32.53 -22.89 -8.96
CA ASP A 505 31.27 -23.26 -9.62
C ASP A 505 30.43 -22.01 -9.91
N VAL A 506 30.35 -21.10 -8.93
CA VAL A 506 29.62 -19.84 -9.03
C VAL A 506 30.25 -18.95 -10.11
N ILE A 507 31.58 -18.83 -10.10
CA ILE A 507 32.32 -18.05 -11.09
C ILE A 507 32.16 -18.64 -12.49
N LYS A 508 32.24 -19.97 -12.62
CA LYS A 508 32.02 -20.67 -13.90
C LYS A 508 30.63 -20.43 -14.44
N LEU A 509 29.62 -20.44 -13.56
CA LEU A 509 28.25 -20.08 -13.94
C LEU A 509 28.19 -18.65 -14.48
N MET A 510 28.66 -17.66 -13.73
CA MET A 510 28.62 -16.25 -14.15
C MET A 510 29.31 -16.06 -15.51
N LYS A 511 30.48 -16.69 -15.70
CA LYS A 511 31.23 -16.66 -16.97
C LYS A 511 30.49 -17.30 -18.15
N SER A 512 29.57 -18.24 -17.91
CA SER A 512 28.85 -18.95 -18.98
C SER A 512 27.85 -18.09 -19.75
N TYR A 513 27.44 -16.95 -19.19
CA TYR A 513 26.45 -16.04 -19.78
C TYR A 513 26.81 -14.57 -19.72
N MET A 514 27.96 -14.19 -19.15
CA MET A 514 28.39 -12.79 -19.12
C MET A 514 28.74 -12.29 -20.53
N THR A 515 28.48 -11.02 -20.79
CA THR A 515 28.78 -10.36 -22.07
C THR A 515 30.16 -9.71 -22.10
N LEU A 516 30.79 -9.51 -20.94
CA LEU A 516 32.10 -8.88 -20.82
C LEU A 516 33.23 -9.90 -20.82
N GLU A 517 34.20 -9.69 -21.71
CA GLU A 517 35.47 -10.41 -21.72
C GLU A 517 36.40 -9.86 -20.62
N ASN A 518 37.17 -10.75 -19.95
CA ASN A 518 38.21 -10.41 -18.96
C ASN A 518 37.74 -9.90 -17.58
N CYS A 519 36.67 -10.45 -17.01
CA CYS A 519 36.29 -10.18 -15.62
C CYS A 519 37.12 -10.99 -14.62
N GLU A 520 37.63 -10.31 -13.58
CA GLU A 520 38.36 -10.89 -12.45
C GLU A 520 37.42 -11.11 -11.26
N PHE A 521 37.68 -12.17 -10.50
CA PHE A 521 36.85 -12.62 -9.36
C PHE A 521 37.68 -12.85 -8.09
N ASP A 522 38.90 -12.32 -8.05
CA ASP A 522 39.86 -12.51 -6.97
C ASP A 522 39.40 -11.92 -5.63
N ALA A 523 38.71 -10.78 -5.62
CA ALA A 523 38.14 -10.25 -4.38
C ALA A 523 37.00 -11.12 -3.84
N LEU A 524 36.16 -11.65 -4.74
CA LEU A 524 35.08 -12.57 -4.35
C LEU A 524 35.63 -13.87 -3.79
N ARG A 525 36.67 -14.42 -4.42
CA ARG A 525 37.35 -15.63 -3.90
C ARG A 525 37.90 -15.40 -2.52
N ASP A 526 38.67 -14.33 -2.31
CA ASP A 526 39.25 -13.99 -1.01
C ASP A 526 38.18 -13.90 0.09
N VAL A 527 37.07 -13.21 -0.15
CA VAL A 527 35.98 -13.04 0.84
C VAL A 527 35.37 -14.39 1.21
N VAL A 528 35.11 -15.25 0.22
CA VAL A 528 34.51 -16.57 0.44
C VAL A 528 35.51 -17.56 1.04
N ASP A 529 36.80 -17.47 0.69
CA ASP A 529 37.85 -18.31 1.25
C ASP A 529 38.10 -18.00 2.73
N ASN A 530 38.02 -16.72 3.10
CA ASN A 530 38.10 -16.28 4.49
C ASN A 530 36.84 -16.63 5.30
N ASN A 531 35.69 -16.83 4.66
CA ASN A 531 34.45 -17.25 5.31
C ASN A 531 33.61 -18.19 4.43
N LYS A 532 33.88 -19.50 4.56
CA LYS A 532 33.21 -20.53 3.75
C LYS A 532 31.69 -20.60 3.97
N SER A 533 31.17 -20.13 5.11
CA SER A 533 29.70 -20.10 5.35
C SER A 533 28.95 -19.19 4.37
N LEU A 534 29.66 -18.27 3.68
CA LEU A 534 29.07 -17.44 2.64
C LEU A 534 28.58 -18.25 1.43
N LEU A 535 29.05 -19.49 1.24
CA LEU A 535 28.53 -20.37 0.19
C LEU A 535 27.05 -20.72 0.41
N ASP A 536 26.59 -20.87 1.65
CA ASP A 536 25.17 -21.08 1.97
C ASP A 536 24.34 -19.82 1.71
N VAL A 537 24.91 -18.65 1.99
CA VAL A 537 24.31 -17.37 1.62
C VAL A 537 24.18 -17.28 0.10
N ILE A 538 25.23 -17.63 -0.65
CA ILE A 538 25.19 -17.65 -2.13
C ILE A 538 24.11 -18.60 -2.67
N LYS A 539 23.92 -19.79 -2.08
CA LYS A 539 22.80 -20.68 -2.43
C LYS A 539 21.45 -20.00 -2.19
N SER A 540 21.31 -19.28 -1.08
CA SER A 540 20.09 -18.53 -0.76
C SER A 540 19.84 -17.36 -1.71
N ILE A 541 20.91 -16.64 -2.12
CA ILE A 541 20.84 -15.63 -3.19
C ILE A 541 20.42 -16.29 -4.52
N ALA A 542 20.94 -17.48 -4.83
CA ALA A 542 20.57 -18.21 -6.04
C ALA A 542 19.09 -18.59 -6.03
N GLN A 543 18.54 -19.01 -4.88
CA GLN A 543 17.11 -19.27 -4.71
C GLN A 543 16.26 -18.01 -4.96
N LEU A 544 16.68 -16.85 -4.44
CA LEU A 544 16.02 -15.57 -4.72
C LEU A 544 15.97 -15.26 -6.22
N ALA A 545 17.12 -15.33 -6.91
CA ALA A 545 17.21 -15.07 -8.34
C ALA A 545 16.46 -16.11 -9.19
N TYR A 546 16.50 -17.39 -8.79
CA TYR A 546 15.81 -18.48 -9.49
C TYR A 546 14.28 -18.35 -9.46
N GLY A 547 13.73 -17.72 -8.40
CA GLY A 547 12.30 -17.46 -8.26
C GLY A 547 11.69 -16.57 -9.34
N VAL A 548 12.52 -15.88 -10.13
CA VAL A 548 12.05 -15.01 -11.23
C VAL A 548 11.49 -15.82 -12.39
N THR A 549 10.34 -15.38 -12.88
CA THR A 549 9.67 -15.92 -14.07
C THR A 549 9.36 -14.78 -15.05
N HIS A 550 8.93 -15.10 -16.27
CA HIS A 550 8.46 -14.10 -17.25
C HIS A 550 7.29 -13.24 -16.74
N SER A 551 6.65 -13.66 -15.64
CA SER A 551 5.58 -12.95 -14.94
C SER A 551 6.11 -11.93 -13.90
N PHE A 552 7.43 -11.76 -13.79
CA PHE A 552 8.05 -10.70 -12.97
C PHE A 552 7.74 -9.32 -13.57
N ILE A 553 7.67 -8.30 -12.72
CA ILE A 553 7.28 -6.95 -13.12
C ILE A 553 8.20 -6.29 -14.13
N LYS A 554 7.57 -5.55 -15.04
CA LYS A 554 8.22 -4.62 -15.94
C LYS A 554 8.31 -3.26 -15.25
N ILE A 555 9.48 -2.96 -14.67
CA ILE A 555 9.72 -1.75 -13.89
C ILE A 555 10.11 -0.60 -14.82
N PRO A 556 9.48 0.59 -14.71
CA PRO A 556 9.76 1.74 -15.55
C PRO A 556 11.06 2.42 -15.13
N ILE A 557 11.67 3.10 -16.09
CA ILE A 557 12.75 4.04 -15.83
C ILE A 557 12.13 5.41 -15.56
N LEU A 558 12.47 6.01 -14.42
CA LEU A 558 12.18 7.40 -14.08
C LEU A 558 13.02 8.32 -14.96
N ARG A 559 12.37 8.82 -16.01
CA ARG A 559 12.99 9.62 -17.07
C ARG A 559 13.29 11.05 -16.61
N LYS A 560 14.19 11.71 -17.31
CA LYS A 560 14.40 13.15 -17.12
C LYS A 560 13.11 13.94 -17.26
N ARG A 561 12.97 14.99 -16.45
CA ARG A 561 11.84 15.92 -16.35
C ARG A 561 10.52 15.27 -15.94
N SER A 562 10.58 14.07 -15.37
CA SER A 562 9.42 13.35 -14.88
C SER A 562 9.22 13.64 -13.38
N ASN A 563 8.01 14.00 -12.98
CA ASN A 563 7.58 14.04 -11.58
C ASN A 563 6.87 12.71 -11.24
N GLU A 564 7.60 11.60 -11.32
CA GLU A 564 7.06 10.24 -11.21
C GLU A 564 7.73 9.50 -10.04
N SER A 565 7.02 8.54 -9.44
CA SER A 565 7.53 7.65 -8.39
C SER A 565 7.45 6.18 -8.78
N VAL A 566 8.31 5.34 -8.21
CA VAL A 566 8.20 3.87 -8.28
C VAL A 566 8.33 3.30 -6.87
N THR A 567 7.32 2.61 -6.38
CA THR A 567 7.35 1.88 -5.10
C THR A 567 7.51 0.38 -5.32
N LEU A 568 8.52 -0.24 -4.72
CA LEU A 568 8.78 -1.68 -4.76
C LEU A 568 8.74 -2.26 -3.35
N THR A 569 8.33 -3.51 -3.20
CA THR A 569 8.57 -4.29 -1.98
C THR A 569 10.06 -4.55 -1.80
N GLN A 570 10.53 -4.62 -0.56
CA GLN A 570 11.92 -4.99 -0.28
C GLN A 570 12.29 -6.38 -0.82
N ARG A 571 11.31 -7.30 -0.89
CA ARG A 571 11.49 -8.61 -1.53
C ARG A 571 11.77 -8.52 -3.03
N GLN A 572 11.16 -7.56 -3.74
CA GLN A 572 11.51 -7.32 -5.14
C GLN A 572 12.91 -6.78 -5.28
N VAL A 573 13.27 -5.84 -4.41
CA VAL A 573 14.61 -5.26 -4.41
C VAL A 573 15.67 -6.32 -4.16
N SER A 574 15.45 -7.23 -3.19
CA SER A 574 16.39 -8.33 -2.94
C SER A 574 16.55 -9.25 -4.14
N ILE A 575 15.48 -9.51 -4.90
CA ILE A 575 15.54 -10.29 -6.14
C ILE A 575 16.33 -9.55 -7.24
N LEU A 576 16.10 -8.24 -7.43
CA LEU A 576 16.83 -7.44 -8.40
C LEU A 576 18.34 -7.39 -8.06
N LEU A 577 18.67 -7.21 -6.78
CA LEU A 577 20.06 -7.23 -6.33
C LEU A 577 20.66 -8.63 -6.44
N ALA A 578 19.90 -9.71 -6.22
CA ALA A 578 20.40 -11.08 -6.42
C ALA A 578 20.79 -11.31 -7.88
N HIS A 579 20.00 -10.77 -8.82
CA HIS A 579 20.34 -10.77 -10.24
C HIS A 579 21.58 -9.94 -10.57
N ALA A 580 21.79 -8.82 -9.88
CA ALA A 580 23.00 -8.00 -10.01
C ALA A 580 24.25 -8.70 -9.45
N PHE A 581 24.10 -9.45 -8.36
CA PHE A 581 25.14 -10.32 -7.81
C PHE A 581 25.55 -11.39 -8.83
N PHE A 582 24.60 -12.14 -9.38
CA PHE A 582 24.93 -13.16 -10.40
C PHE A 582 25.32 -12.60 -11.77
N LEU A 583 25.49 -11.28 -11.94
CA LEU A 583 25.88 -10.66 -13.21
C LEU A 583 24.89 -10.97 -14.35
N THR A 584 23.61 -11.12 -14.02
CA THR A 584 22.59 -11.62 -14.95
C THR A 584 21.97 -10.53 -15.80
N TYR A 585 22.21 -9.25 -15.52
CA TYR A 585 21.83 -8.19 -16.44
C TYR A 585 22.80 -8.15 -17.63
N GLU A 586 22.30 -7.81 -18.81
CA GLU A 586 23.17 -7.58 -19.97
C GLU A 586 23.94 -6.28 -19.76
N GLU A 587 25.27 -6.37 -19.73
CA GLU A 587 26.13 -5.21 -19.56
C GLU A 587 26.66 -4.79 -20.93
N GLU A 588 26.18 -3.66 -21.42
CA GLU A 588 26.74 -2.93 -22.55
C GLU A 588 27.50 -1.71 -22.03
N ARG A 589 28.67 -1.42 -22.62
CA ARG A 589 29.47 -0.23 -22.30
C ARG A 589 29.41 0.74 -23.47
N ASP A 590 29.17 2.01 -23.17
CA ASP A 590 29.32 3.07 -24.16
C ASP A 590 30.80 3.24 -24.57
N ARG A 591 31.06 4.09 -25.57
CA ARG A 591 32.41 4.44 -26.05
C ARG A 591 33.36 5.01 -24.98
N TYR A 592 32.86 5.33 -23.79
CA TYR A 592 33.61 5.83 -22.63
C TYR A 592 33.68 4.79 -21.50
N GLY A 593 33.29 3.53 -21.77
CA GLY A 593 33.33 2.44 -20.80
C GLY A 593 32.23 2.50 -19.72
N ARG A 594 31.19 3.31 -19.91
CA ARG A 594 30.09 3.52 -18.95
C ARG A 594 28.91 2.59 -19.25
N SER A 595 28.30 2.05 -18.21
CA SER A 595 27.11 1.19 -18.31
C SER A 595 26.06 1.67 -17.31
N ASN A 596 24.78 1.53 -17.66
CA ASN A 596 23.64 1.75 -16.75
C ASN A 596 23.22 0.43 -16.06
N CYS A 597 24.03 -0.63 -16.22
CA CYS A 597 23.83 -1.92 -15.59
C CYS A 597 24.27 -1.88 -14.12
N ILE A 598 23.50 -2.48 -13.22
CA ILE A 598 23.83 -2.55 -11.79
C ILE A 598 24.64 -3.79 -11.39
N ASN A 599 25.07 -4.61 -12.36
CA ASN A 599 25.88 -5.79 -12.10
C ASN A 599 27.10 -5.46 -11.22
N PHE A 600 27.39 -6.33 -10.26
CA PHE A 600 28.52 -6.17 -9.33
C PHE A 600 29.87 -6.56 -9.93
N THR A 601 29.98 -6.56 -11.27
CA THR A 601 31.14 -7.05 -12.03
C THR A 601 32.47 -6.51 -11.50
N ARG A 602 32.51 -5.22 -11.12
CA ARG A 602 33.73 -4.57 -10.61
C ARG A 602 34.02 -4.86 -9.15
N TRP A 603 33.03 -5.22 -8.33
CA TRP A 603 33.25 -5.56 -6.92
C TRP A 603 34.01 -6.87 -6.75
N TYR A 604 33.99 -7.73 -7.77
CA TYR A 604 34.68 -9.02 -7.71
C TYR A 604 36.18 -8.95 -8.01
N SER A 605 36.69 -7.80 -8.48
CA SER A 605 38.11 -7.59 -8.78
C SER A 605 38.84 -6.83 -7.66
N LYS A 606 40.04 -7.27 -7.25
CA LYS A 606 40.88 -6.48 -6.29
C LYS A 606 41.43 -5.19 -6.88
N ARG A 607 41.34 -4.99 -8.19
CA ARG A 607 41.65 -3.70 -8.81
C ARG A 607 40.69 -2.60 -8.37
N THR A 608 39.52 -2.97 -7.85
CA THR A 608 38.55 -2.04 -7.29
C THR A 608 38.89 -1.77 -5.82
N ARG A 609 39.06 -0.50 -5.50
CA ARG A 609 39.28 -0.06 -4.12
C ARG A 609 38.12 -0.48 -3.22
N ASN A 610 38.45 -0.98 -2.03
CA ASN A 610 37.52 -1.46 -1.00
C ASN A 610 36.57 -2.57 -1.47
N ALA A 611 36.91 -3.30 -2.54
CA ALA A 611 36.08 -4.39 -3.08
C ALA A 611 35.64 -5.38 -1.99
N VAL A 612 36.57 -5.81 -1.14
CA VAL A 612 36.32 -6.73 -0.01
C VAL A 612 35.27 -6.17 0.94
N GLU A 613 35.39 -4.91 1.35
CA GLU A 613 34.45 -4.27 2.28
C GLU A 613 33.06 -4.08 1.66
N LYS A 614 33.00 -3.74 0.37
CA LYS A 614 31.73 -3.69 -0.37
C LYS A 614 31.04 -5.05 -0.43
N LEU A 615 31.82 -6.11 -0.65
CA LEU A 615 31.31 -7.48 -0.62
C LEU A 615 30.79 -7.86 0.76
N ASN A 616 31.48 -7.45 1.84
CA ASN A 616 31.00 -7.69 3.21
C ASN A 616 29.63 -7.03 3.46
N CYS A 617 29.45 -5.77 3.04
CA CYS A 617 28.16 -5.07 3.16
C CYS A 617 27.02 -5.81 2.43
N ILE A 618 27.24 -6.21 1.17
CA ILE A 618 26.16 -6.87 0.40
C ILE A 618 25.89 -8.30 0.86
N PHE A 619 26.91 -9.02 1.34
CA PHE A 619 26.69 -10.33 1.99
C PHE A 619 25.92 -10.18 3.30
N ALA A 620 26.18 -9.13 4.09
CA ALA A 620 25.41 -8.82 5.30
C ALA A 620 23.93 -8.59 4.97
N TYR A 621 23.64 -7.79 3.94
CA TYR A 621 22.28 -7.59 3.43
C TYR A 621 21.62 -8.91 3.02
N PHE A 622 22.26 -9.69 2.15
CA PHE A 622 21.68 -10.94 1.66
C PHE A 622 21.45 -11.95 2.79
N LYS A 623 22.42 -12.11 3.69
CA LYS A 623 22.28 -12.96 4.86
C LYS A 623 21.03 -12.59 5.66
N TYR A 624 20.77 -11.30 5.86
CA TYR A 624 19.57 -10.86 6.56
C TYR A 624 18.29 -11.18 5.78
N VAL A 625 18.17 -10.72 4.53
CA VAL A 625 16.90 -10.84 3.75
C VAL A 625 16.60 -12.24 3.25
N THR A 626 17.57 -13.17 3.28
CA THR A 626 17.32 -14.59 3.03
C THR A 626 16.92 -15.35 4.28
N SER A 627 17.34 -14.88 5.46
CA SER A 627 16.98 -15.48 6.75
C SER A 627 15.71 -14.89 7.36
N HIS A 628 15.32 -13.68 6.95
CA HIS A 628 14.12 -12.98 7.38
C HIS A 628 13.33 -12.52 6.17
N GLU A 629 12.04 -12.79 6.14
CA GLU A 629 11.20 -12.35 5.03
C GLU A 629 10.97 -10.83 5.10
N PRO A 630 11.51 -10.05 4.14
CA PRO A 630 11.38 -8.61 4.18
C PRO A 630 9.93 -8.21 3.88
N SER A 631 9.37 -7.35 4.73
CA SER A 631 7.94 -7.00 4.74
C SER A 631 7.64 -5.55 4.42
N GLY A 632 8.69 -4.72 4.23
CA GLY A 632 8.56 -3.32 3.89
C GLY A 632 8.54 -3.04 2.40
N THR A 633 8.47 -1.75 2.10
CA THR A 633 8.51 -1.17 0.75
C THR A 633 9.55 -0.06 0.69
N ILE A 634 9.97 0.26 -0.54
CA ILE A 634 10.87 1.34 -0.90
C ILE A 634 10.28 2.11 -2.06
N SER A 635 10.20 3.44 -1.94
CA SER A 635 9.75 4.33 -3.00
C SER A 635 10.90 5.17 -3.53
N ILE A 636 11.05 5.25 -4.84
CA ILE A 636 11.98 6.16 -5.51
C ILE A 636 11.13 7.21 -6.23
N LEU A 637 11.24 8.46 -5.80
CA LEU A 637 10.54 9.60 -6.37
C LEU A 637 11.54 10.44 -7.17
N ARG A 638 11.21 10.77 -8.42
CA ARG A 638 11.91 11.80 -9.17
C ARG A 638 11.04 13.05 -9.26
N GLN A 639 11.66 14.21 -9.14
CA GLN A 639 10.97 15.49 -9.23
C GLN A 639 11.83 16.57 -9.86
N SER A 640 11.17 17.58 -10.40
CA SER A 640 11.76 18.75 -11.07
C SER A 640 11.34 20.05 -10.40
N PHE A 641 12.11 21.11 -10.63
CA PHE A 641 11.88 22.43 -10.05
C PHE A 641 10.51 22.98 -10.46
N PRO A 642 9.68 23.43 -9.51
CA PRO A 642 8.37 23.97 -9.82
C PRO A 642 8.54 25.32 -10.53
N SER A 643 8.12 25.38 -11.79
CA SER A 643 8.22 26.60 -12.62
C SER A 643 7.50 27.83 -12.05
N SER A 644 6.54 27.63 -11.14
CA SER A 644 5.81 28.68 -10.44
C SER A 644 6.57 29.29 -9.25
N PHE A 645 7.65 28.67 -8.79
CA PHE A 645 8.39 29.13 -7.62
C PHE A 645 9.54 30.06 -8.00
N ASN A 646 9.70 31.15 -7.25
CA ASN A 646 10.78 32.11 -7.43
C ASN A 646 11.26 32.62 -6.05
N PHE A 647 12.56 32.47 -5.78
CA PHE A 647 13.17 32.89 -4.51
C PHE A 647 13.10 34.41 -4.27
N ALA A 648 13.10 35.22 -5.33
CA ALA A 648 13.02 36.69 -5.22
C ALA A 648 11.69 37.16 -4.57
N PHE A 649 10.65 36.31 -4.60
CA PHE A 649 9.33 36.61 -4.03
C PHE A 649 9.02 35.74 -2.81
N CYS A 650 10.03 35.12 -2.19
CA CYS A 650 9.85 34.27 -1.02
C CYS A 650 10.14 35.06 0.26
N ASP A 651 9.09 35.48 0.95
CA ASP A 651 9.17 36.28 2.18
C ASP A 651 9.25 35.42 3.46
N ASN A 652 9.62 34.15 3.34
CA ASN A 652 9.79 33.28 4.49
C ASN A 652 10.93 33.79 5.39
N ASP A 653 10.75 33.67 6.70
CA ASP A 653 11.84 33.80 7.66
C ASP A 653 12.90 32.71 7.43
N LEU A 654 14.15 33.00 7.79
CA LEU A 654 15.19 31.99 7.81
C LEU A 654 14.86 30.90 8.84
N SER A 655 14.88 29.66 8.39
CA SER A 655 14.56 28.49 9.20
C SER A 655 15.53 28.31 10.36
N ASP A 656 15.02 27.70 11.43
CA ASP A 656 15.85 27.31 12.55
C ASP A 656 16.84 26.22 12.13
N MET A 657 17.94 26.13 12.87
CA MET A 657 19.04 25.26 12.51
C MET A 657 19.73 24.70 13.76
N GLU A 658 20.25 23.49 13.62
CA GLU A 658 21.28 22.91 14.48
C GLU A 658 22.54 22.62 13.68
N VAL A 659 23.69 22.72 14.33
CA VAL A 659 24.99 22.43 13.72
C VAL A 659 25.71 21.42 14.58
N ASP A 660 26.07 20.29 13.98
CA ASP A 660 26.73 19.17 14.67
C ASP A 660 28.11 18.92 14.03
N SER A 661 29.15 18.81 14.85
CA SER A 661 30.51 18.48 14.39
C SER A 661 30.89 17.02 14.62
N VAL A 662 30.10 16.26 15.35
CA VAL A 662 30.46 14.92 15.83
C VAL A 662 29.69 13.84 15.09
N THR A 663 28.37 13.98 14.98
CA THR A 663 27.51 12.94 14.42
C THR A 663 27.49 12.97 12.90
N LYS A 664 27.14 11.84 12.28
CA LYS A 664 26.94 11.76 10.82
C LYS A 664 25.49 12.08 10.47
N ILE A 665 25.25 12.32 9.17
CA ILE A 665 23.91 12.61 8.66
C ILE A 665 22.95 11.46 8.94
N GLU A 666 23.40 10.22 8.67
CA GLU A 666 22.58 9.02 8.84
C GLU A 666 22.25 8.66 10.30
N ASP A 667 22.97 9.26 11.27
CA ASP A 667 22.70 9.06 12.69
C ASP A 667 21.45 9.85 13.17
N ASN A 668 20.99 10.83 12.38
CA ASN A 668 19.83 11.67 12.73
C ASN A 668 18.51 11.04 12.24
N LEU A 669 17.95 10.11 13.04
CA LEU A 669 16.78 9.30 12.65
C LEU A 669 15.49 10.10 12.42
N ASP A 670 15.38 11.30 12.99
CA ASP A 670 14.18 12.15 12.91
C ASP A 670 14.20 13.12 11.72
N ALA A 671 15.28 13.11 10.92
CA ALA A 671 15.43 13.96 9.75
C ALA A 671 15.35 13.17 8.43
N ASP A 672 15.05 13.86 7.33
CA ASP A 672 15.39 13.35 6.00
C ASP A 672 16.90 13.58 5.77
N HIS A 673 17.57 12.68 5.03
CA HIS A 673 19.03 12.66 4.90
C HIS A 673 19.49 13.09 3.52
N ALA A 674 20.24 14.18 3.43
CA ALA A 674 20.85 14.60 2.16
C ALA A 674 21.95 13.60 1.73
N VAL A 675 21.88 13.18 0.47
CA VAL A 675 22.90 12.36 -0.20
C VAL A 675 23.62 13.24 -1.21
N PHE A 676 24.93 13.39 -1.02
CA PHE A 676 25.81 14.22 -1.84
C PHE A 676 26.17 13.48 -3.12
N ALA A 677 25.21 13.44 -4.03
CA ALA A 677 25.20 12.53 -5.14
C ALA A 677 26.03 13.01 -6.33
N ASN A 678 26.33 12.07 -7.23
CA ASN A 678 26.60 12.38 -8.61
C ASN A 678 25.27 12.55 -9.38
N ALA A 679 25.26 13.37 -10.44
CA ALA A 679 24.10 13.50 -11.32
C ALA A 679 23.65 12.15 -11.90
N ARG A 680 24.58 11.21 -12.10
CA ARG A 680 24.24 9.78 -12.25
C ARG A 680 24.25 9.12 -10.89
N ILE A 681 23.06 8.81 -10.40
CA ILE A 681 22.84 8.25 -9.07
C ILE A 681 23.70 7.01 -8.83
N GLY A 682 24.24 6.93 -7.62
CA GLY A 682 25.18 5.90 -7.17
C GLY A 682 26.63 6.20 -7.51
N GLY A 683 26.93 7.23 -8.30
CA GLY A 683 28.30 7.69 -8.54
C GLY A 683 29.28 6.57 -8.91
N GLY A 684 30.26 6.35 -8.02
CA GLY A 684 31.26 5.30 -8.13
C GLY A 684 30.95 4.02 -7.33
N VAL A 685 29.72 3.82 -6.82
CA VAL A 685 29.38 2.72 -5.89
C VAL A 685 29.66 1.36 -6.51
N LEU A 686 29.31 1.17 -7.79
CA LEU A 686 29.59 -0.02 -8.61
C LEU A 686 31.02 -0.06 -9.17
N ARG A 687 31.90 0.85 -8.73
CA ARG A 687 33.31 1.00 -9.14
C ARG A 687 34.16 1.25 -7.89
N SER A 688 35.17 2.12 -7.99
CA SER A 688 36.11 2.44 -6.91
C SER A 688 35.64 3.56 -5.97
N GLY A 689 34.46 4.14 -6.19
CA GLY A 689 33.94 5.22 -5.32
C GLY A 689 33.60 4.68 -3.94
N CYS A 690 33.92 5.44 -2.90
CA CYS A 690 33.69 5.06 -1.51
C CYS A 690 33.60 6.30 -0.61
N VAL A 691 32.94 7.35 -1.10
CA VAL A 691 32.69 8.60 -0.35
C VAL A 691 31.23 8.60 0.12
N GLN A 692 30.67 9.76 0.52
CA GLN A 692 29.39 9.81 1.25
C GLN A 692 28.23 9.09 0.53
N GLU A 693 28.03 9.34 -0.78
CA GLU A 693 26.98 8.68 -1.56
C GLU A 693 27.17 7.16 -1.59
N GLU A 694 28.37 6.70 -1.95
CA GLU A 694 28.63 5.27 -2.09
C GLU A 694 28.55 4.53 -0.75
N ILE A 695 29.07 5.13 0.32
CA ILE A 695 28.99 4.56 1.66
C ILE A 695 27.53 4.40 2.08
N ARG A 696 26.70 5.43 1.88
CA ARG A 696 25.27 5.37 2.19
C ARG A 696 24.58 4.23 1.44
N TYR A 697 24.91 4.04 0.17
CA TYR A 697 24.33 2.97 -0.66
C TYR A 697 24.90 1.58 -0.32
N LEU A 698 26.06 1.49 0.31
CA LEU A 698 26.62 0.23 0.82
C LEU A 698 25.98 -0.18 2.14
N ILE A 699 25.70 0.76 3.05
CA ILE A 699 25.03 0.46 4.32
C ILE A 699 23.54 0.26 4.17
N ALA A 700 22.91 0.89 3.17
CA ALA A 700 21.53 0.66 2.75
C ALA A 700 21.46 0.15 1.29
N PRO A 701 21.80 -1.13 1.01
CA PRO A 701 21.91 -1.68 -0.35
C PRO A 701 20.65 -1.58 -1.20
N GLU A 702 19.48 -1.45 -0.57
CA GLU A 702 18.22 -1.22 -1.26
C GLU A 702 18.25 0.06 -2.09
N CYS A 703 19.10 1.04 -1.78
CA CYS A 703 19.27 2.25 -2.59
C CYS A 703 19.87 1.96 -3.97
N LEU A 704 20.61 0.85 -4.16
CA LEU A 704 21.29 0.52 -5.42
C LEU A 704 20.33 0.34 -6.59
N ILE A 705 19.06 0.02 -6.35
CA ILE A 705 18.06 -0.07 -7.44
C ILE A 705 17.75 1.29 -8.07
N SER A 706 18.01 2.41 -7.38
CA SER A 706 17.87 3.73 -8.00
C SER A 706 18.85 3.94 -9.17
N CYS A 707 20.03 3.30 -9.15
CA CYS A 707 21.04 3.37 -10.21
C CYS A 707 20.57 2.79 -11.55
N MET A 708 19.65 1.81 -11.52
CA MET A 708 19.02 1.24 -12.73
C MET A 708 17.68 1.91 -13.08
N LEU A 709 17.00 2.51 -12.09
CA LEU A 709 15.67 3.09 -12.26
C LEU A 709 15.68 4.54 -12.71
N CYS A 710 16.74 5.31 -12.42
CA CYS A 710 16.76 6.74 -12.69
C CYS A 710 17.68 7.08 -13.86
N ASP A 711 17.19 7.90 -14.80
CA ASP A 711 18.08 8.62 -15.70
C ASP A 711 18.96 9.61 -14.94
N ARG A 712 20.07 10.04 -15.55
CA ARG A 712 20.91 11.14 -15.02
C ARG A 712 20.04 12.35 -14.69
N MET A 713 20.20 12.94 -13.50
CA MET A 713 19.54 14.18 -13.10
C MET A 713 20.00 15.36 -13.99
N ASP A 714 19.04 16.17 -14.41
CA ASP A 714 19.28 17.52 -14.93
C ASP A 714 19.45 18.51 -13.78
N ASP A 715 19.81 19.75 -14.10
CA ASP A 715 20.25 20.75 -13.12
C ASP A 715 19.16 21.18 -12.13
N ASP A 716 17.91 20.95 -12.48
CA ASP A 716 16.69 21.33 -11.76
C ASP A 716 15.91 20.12 -11.21
N GLU A 717 16.55 18.96 -11.07
CA GLU A 717 15.89 17.73 -10.61
C GLU A 717 16.47 17.20 -9.28
N ALA A 718 15.67 16.49 -8.50
CA ALA A 718 16.17 15.69 -7.38
C ALA A 718 15.47 14.33 -7.34
N VAL A 719 16.06 13.39 -6.62
CA VAL A 719 15.47 12.08 -6.36
C VAL A 719 15.35 11.84 -4.86
N LEU A 720 14.21 11.31 -4.42
CA LEU A 720 14.02 10.86 -3.05
C LEU A 720 13.95 9.34 -3.02
N ILE A 721 14.61 8.71 -2.05
CA ILE A 721 14.50 7.28 -1.77
C ILE A 721 13.89 7.14 -0.38
N VAL A 722 12.67 6.63 -0.30
CA VAL A 722 11.88 6.50 0.93
C VAL A 722 11.80 5.04 1.33
N GLY A 723 12.10 4.74 2.59
CA GLY A 723 11.90 3.41 3.17
C GLY A 723 13.06 2.44 3.05
N ALA A 724 14.20 2.86 2.49
CA ALA A 724 15.42 2.06 2.48
C ALA A 724 15.94 1.85 3.91
N GLU A 725 16.36 0.63 4.23
CA GLU A 725 16.87 0.30 5.57
C GLU A 725 18.39 0.16 5.61
N ASP A 726 18.94 0.41 6.79
CA ASP A 726 20.35 0.21 7.07
C ASP A 726 20.56 -1.24 7.49
N TYR A 727 21.60 -1.88 6.94
CA TYR A 727 21.95 -3.27 7.16
C TYR A 727 23.37 -3.44 7.68
N SER A 728 24.20 -2.40 7.61
CA SER A 728 25.62 -2.49 7.95
C SER A 728 26.10 -1.25 8.69
N SER A 729 26.90 -1.47 9.73
CA SER A 729 27.70 -0.43 10.36
C SER A 729 29.08 -0.35 9.72
N TYR A 730 29.70 0.83 9.79
CA TYR A 730 30.98 1.09 9.15
C TYR A 730 31.84 2.09 9.90
N THR A 731 33.14 2.07 9.60
CA THR A 731 34.11 3.10 10.01
C THR A 731 34.92 3.58 8.81
N GLY A 732 35.61 4.71 8.96
CA GLY A 732 36.44 5.29 7.91
C GLY A 732 35.65 5.93 6.78
N TYR A 733 36.38 6.46 5.80
CA TYR A 733 35.84 7.20 4.66
C TYR A 733 36.81 7.15 3.49
N GLY A 734 36.30 7.07 2.26
CA GLY A 734 37.16 6.93 1.09
C GLY A 734 37.99 5.66 1.21
N ASP A 735 39.28 5.82 1.37
CA ASP A 735 40.28 4.74 1.29
C ASP A 735 40.36 3.92 2.57
N THR A 736 39.86 4.47 3.67
CA THR A 736 39.86 3.84 5.00
C THR A 736 38.51 3.21 5.34
N PHE A 737 37.54 3.25 4.41
CA PHE A 737 36.24 2.63 4.61
C PHE A 737 36.38 1.15 4.97
N LYS A 738 35.71 0.76 6.05
CA LYS A 738 35.74 -0.59 6.57
C LYS A 738 34.37 -0.99 7.09
N TRP A 739 33.88 -2.16 6.67
CA TRP A 739 32.68 -2.76 7.23
C TRP A 739 32.95 -3.26 8.66
N VAL A 740 32.03 -2.98 9.57
CA VAL A 740 32.18 -3.34 11.00
C VAL A 740 31.28 -4.52 11.36
N GLY A 741 30.03 -4.50 10.94
CA GLY A 741 29.06 -5.52 11.32
C GLY A 741 27.69 -5.30 10.72
N ILE A 742 26.77 -6.23 11.00
CA ILE A 742 25.34 -6.04 10.71
C ILE A 742 24.81 -4.98 11.66
N ASP A 743 24.13 -3.99 11.10
CA ASP A 743 23.45 -2.93 11.84
C ASP A 743 22.03 -2.82 11.33
N LYS A 744 21.17 -3.69 11.86
CA LYS A 744 19.80 -3.86 11.40
C LYS A 744 18.87 -3.97 12.59
N SER A 745 17.95 -3.02 12.72
CA SER A 745 16.92 -3.10 13.76
C SER A 745 15.92 -4.22 13.47
N ASP A 746 15.65 -5.04 14.48
CA ASP A 746 14.58 -6.06 14.45
C ASP A 746 13.18 -5.44 14.58
N THR A 747 13.08 -4.18 14.99
CA THR A 747 11.82 -3.45 15.15
C THR A 747 11.86 -2.14 14.38
N VAL A 748 11.22 -2.12 13.20
CA VAL A 748 11.12 -0.94 12.35
C VAL A 748 9.66 -0.46 12.34
N LYS A 749 9.43 0.77 12.81
CA LYS A 749 8.13 1.43 12.71
C LYS A 749 7.92 1.84 11.25
N ARG A 750 6.95 1.24 10.58
CA ARG A 750 6.65 1.50 9.18
C ARG A 750 5.46 2.43 9.02
N ASP A 751 5.48 3.25 7.97
CA ASP A 751 4.33 4.07 7.59
C ASP A 751 3.19 3.25 6.96
N SER A 752 2.12 3.91 6.55
CA SER A 752 0.96 3.27 5.91
C SER A 752 1.26 2.60 4.57
N PHE A 753 2.36 2.96 3.91
CA PHE A 753 2.83 2.37 2.66
C PHE A 753 3.84 1.22 2.88
N GLY A 754 4.29 1.01 4.12
CA GLY A 754 5.27 -0.01 4.49
C GLY A 754 6.72 0.48 4.47
N HIS A 755 6.96 1.78 4.29
CA HIS A 755 8.31 2.33 4.30
C HIS A 755 8.90 2.30 5.71
N ALA A 756 10.19 1.99 5.82
CA ALA A 756 10.96 2.31 7.01
C ALA A 756 11.01 3.85 7.22
N PRO A 757 11.28 4.34 8.45
CA PRO A 757 11.32 5.77 8.74
C PRO A 757 12.64 6.39 8.28
N SER A 758 13.07 6.11 7.04
CA SER A 758 14.25 6.69 6.40
C SER A 758 13.87 7.33 5.08
N THR A 759 14.37 8.54 4.83
CA THR A 759 14.21 9.25 3.57
C THR A 759 15.57 9.77 3.15
N LEU A 760 16.04 9.39 1.97
CA LEU A 760 17.28 9.90 1.40
C LEU A 760 16.94 10.91 0.30
N VAL A 761 17.46 12.12 0.42
CA VAL A 761 17.29 13.23 -0.53
C VAL A 761 18.54 13.33 -1.40
N VAL A 762 18.46 12.80 -2.61
CA VAL A 762 19.57 12.64 -3.55
C VAL A 762 19.71 13.89 -4.42
N ILE A 763 20.77 14.68 -4.17
CA ILE A 763 21.05 15.94 -4.87
C ILE A 763 22.51 16.01 -5.32
N ASP A 764 22.74 16.36 -6.59
CA ASP A 764 24.09 16.49 -7.15
C ASP A 764 24.57 17.94 -7.21
N ALA A 765 25.78 18.21 -6.73
CA ALA A 765 26.43 19.52 -6.86
C ALA A 765 27.20 19.63 -8.18
N LYS A 766 27.45 20.87 -8.66
CA LYS A 766 28.40 21.10 -9.76
C LYS A 766 29.83 20.86 -9.30
N ASN A 767 30.65 20.37 -10.22
CA ASN A 767 32.10 20.27 -10.05
C ASN A 767 32.76 21.48 -10.73
N TYR A 768 33.55 22.25 -9.97
CA TYR A 768 34.13 23.51 -10.42
C TYR A 768 35.61 23.37 -10.77
N SER A 769 35.94 23.56 -12.05
CA SER A 769 37.34 23.62 -12.51
C SER A 769 38.06 24.89 -12.08
N LYS A 770 37.35 26.02 -12.02
CA LYS A 770 37.80 27.27 -11.40
C LYS A 770 36.90 27.56 -10.21
N ARG A 771 37.50 27.68 -9.02
CA ARG A 771 36.76 27.79 -7.76
C ARG A 771 35.84 29.00 -7.75
N ASP A 772 36.29 30.16 -8.24
CA ASP A 772 35.53 31.41 -8.12
C ASP A 772 34.28 31.46 -9.02
N ASN A 773 34.21 30.63 -10.07
CA ASN A 773 33.02 30.58 -10.94
C ASN A 773 31.73 30.25 -10.16
N GLN A 774 31.85 29.55 -9.04
CA GLN A 774 30.70 29.13 -8.23
C GLN A 774 29.87 30.28 -7.65
N PHE A 775 30.44 31.49 -7.57
CA PHE A 775 29.77 32.69 -7.07
C PHE A 775 28.99 33.43 -8.15
N SER A 776 29.16 33.07 -9.43
CA SER A 776 28.37 33.70 -10.49
C SER A 776 26.88 33.39 -10.33
N PRO A 777 25.99 34.32 -10.73
CA PRO A 777 24.54 34.17 -10.58
C PRO A 777 23.99 32.84 -11.11
N ASP A 778 24.42 32.41 -12.29
CA ASP A 778 23.97 31.17 -12.92
C ASP A 778 24.28 29.92 -12.08
N PHE A 779 25.49 29.86 -11.49
CA PHE A 779 25.89 28.73 -10.66
C PHE A 779 25.21 28.77 -9.29
N VAL A 780 25.05 29.94 -8.69
CA VAL A 780 24.31 30.10 -7.43
C VAL A 780 22.86 29.68 -7.61
N GLU A 781 22.19 30.18 -8.65
CA GLU A 781 20.79 29.89 -8.94
C GLU A 781 20.58 28.40 -9.23
N ARG A 782 21.48 27.77 -9.98
CA ARG A 782 21.41 26.31 -10.24
C ARG A 782 21.45 25.52 -8.94
N GLU A 783 22.37 25.85 -8.04
CA GLU A 783 22.57 25.09 -6.80
C GLU A 783 21.44 25.33 -5.79
N LEU A 784 20.87 26.54 -5.77
CA LEU A 784 19.65 26.86 -5.03
C LEU A 784 18.46 26.04 -5.52
N LYS A 785 18.22 26.03 -6.84
CA LYS A 785 17.16 25.23 -7.46
C LYS A 785 17.32 23.76 -7.09
N LYS A 786 18.52 23.20 -7.26
CA LYS A 786 18.83 21.81 -6.91
C LYS A 786 18.52 21.46 -5.45
N ALA A 787 19.02 22.27 -4.51
CA ALA A 787 18.79 22.05 -3.09
C ALA A 787 17.30 22.17 -2.74
N TYR A 788 16.61 23.19 -3.26
CA TYR A 788 15.20 23.40 -3.00
C TYR A 788 14.31 22.27 -3.51
N VAL A 789 14.54 21.76 -4.72
CA VAL A 789 13.79 20.60 -5.22
C VAL A 789 13.98 19.41 -4.29
N GLY A 790 15.20 19.15 -3.82
CA GLY A 790 15.45 18.11 -2.83
C GLY A 790 14.66 18.31 -1.54
N PHE A 791 14.56 19.55 -1.05
CA PHE A 791 14.05 19.86 0.28
C PHE A 791 12.53 20.09 0.34
N VAL A 792 11.90 20.55 -0.73
CA VAL A 792 10.47 20.95 -0.73
C VAL A 792 9.52 19.80 -0.42
N VAL A 793 9.93 18.55 -0.69
CA VAL A 793 9.12 17.36 -0.41
C VAL A 793 9.34 16.88 1.02
N LYS A 794 8.30 16.96 1.84
CA LYS A 794 8.29 16.50 3.24
C LYS A 794 7.61 15.15 3.34
N VAL A 795 8.41 14.08 3.40
CA VAL A 795 7.87 12.74 3.60
C VAL A 795 7.42 12.60 5.05
N ASN A 796 6.20 12.11 5.28
CA ASN A 796 5.60 11.96 6.61
C ASN A 796 5.62 13.26 7.44
N ASN A 797 5.50 14.42 6.78
CA ASN A 797 5.57 15.75 7.39
C ASN A 797 6.84 16.00 8.21
N ARG A 798 7.96 15.31 7.91
CA ARG A 798 9.23 15.59 8.59
C ARG A 798 9.73 16.98 8.26
N GLU A 799 9.95 17.76 9.31
CA GLU A 799 10.32 19.17 9.19
C GLU A 799 11.83 19.37 9.04
N THR A 800 12.64 18.44 9.54
CA THR A 800 14.11 18.58 9.56
C THR A 800 14.76 17.90 8.36
N ILE A 801 15.74 18.56 7.74
CA ILE A 801 16.66 17.98 6.75
C ILE A 801 18.07 17.96 7.33
N ALA A 802 18.66 16.77 7.44
CA ALA A 802 20.04 16.57 7.84
C ALA A 802 20.95 16.60 6.60
N THR A 803 21.94 17.49 6.61
CA THR A 803 22.86 17.73 5.50
C THR A 803 24.24 18.13 6.03
N GLY A 804 25.11 18.67 5.18
CA GLY A 804 26.45 19.12 5.55
C GLY A 804 27.18 19.75 4.38
N ASN A 805 28.49 19.48 4.27
CA ASN A 805 29.41 20.06 3.29
C ASN A 805 29.20 19.57 1.84
N TRP A 806 27.97 19.72 1.32
CA TRP A 806 27.54 19.28 -0.01
C TRP A 806 28.41 19.89 -1.12
N GLY A 807 29.01 19.03 -1.94
CA GLY A 807 29.85 19.44 -3.08
C GLY A 807 31.20 20.09 -2.73
N CYS A 808 31.61 20.12 -1.46
CA CYS A 808 32.79 20.87 -1.03
C CYS A 808 34.12 20.09 -1.13
N GLY A 809 34.07 18.76 -1.11
CA GLY A 809 35.26 17.91 -1.22
C GLY A 809 35.70 17.73 -2.68
N ALA A 810 35.44 16.56 -3.24
CA ALA A 810 35.87 16.19 -4.61
C ALA A 810 35.37 17.15 -5.72
N PHE A 811 34.36 17.97 -5.45
CA PHE A 811 33.74 18.90 -6.42
C PHE A 811 34.18 20.36 -6.23
N ASN A 812 35.09 20.63 -5.28
CA ASN A 812 35.75 21.92 -5.08
C ASN A 812 34.82 23.10 -4.72
N GLY A 813 33.66 22.83 -4.12
CA GLY A 813 32.76 23.85 -3.59
C GLY A 813 33.35 24.64 -2.42
N ASN A 814 32.93 25.89 -2.27
CA ASN A 814 33.18 26.73 -1.11
C ASN A 814 32.14 26.40 -0.03
N VAL A 815 32.61 25.98 1.14
CA VAL A 815 31.75 25.49 2.22
C VAL A 815 30.82 26.56 2.79
N TYR A 816 31.26 27.81 2.87
CA TYR A 816 30.43 28.92 3.35
C TYR A 816 29.31 29.24 2.36
N LEU A 817 29.65 29.31 1.06
CA LEU A 817 28.65 29.52 0.01
C LEU A 817 27.62 28.37 -0.03
N LYS A 818 28.08 27.11 0.04
CA LYS A 818 27.18 25.94 0.04
C LYS A 818 26.29 25.87 1.28
N PHE A 819 26.78 26.34 2.42
CA PHE A 819 25.94 26.52 3.61
C PHE A 819 24.82 27.54 3.34
N ILE A 820 25.15 28.74 2.85
CA ILE A 820 24.17 29.80 2.56
C ILE A 820 23.10 29.31 1.57
N ILE A 821 23.52 28.65 0.49
CA ILE A 821 22.61 28.08 -0.51
C ILE A 821 21.63 27.09 0.13
N GLN A 822 22.12 26.18 0.99
CA GLN A 822 21.27 25.21 1.66
C GLN A 822 20.33 25.86 2.69
N LEU A 823 20.79 26.90 3.39
CA LEU A 823 19.96 27.67 4.32
C LEU A 823 18.81 28.38 3.59
N ILE A 824 19.08 29.05 2.47
CA ILE A 824 18.05 29.70 1.64
C ILE A 824 17.05 28.65 1.15
N ALA A 825 17.53 27.53 0.58
CA ALA A 825 16.68 26.47 0.05
C ALA A 825 15.82 25.81 1.13
N ALA A 826 16.37 25.50 2.30
CA ALA A 826 15.64 24.91 3.42
C ALA A 826 14.59 25.89 3.97
N SER A 827 14.94 27.18 4.08
CA SER A 827 14.03 28.23 4.54
C SER A 827 12.86 28.45 3.57
N ALA A 828 13.14 28.46 2.27
CA ALA A 828 12.13 28.50 1.23
C ALA A 828 11.21 27.27 1.26
N ALA A 829 11.73 26.09 1.62
CA ALA A 829 10.97 24.86 1.80
C ALA A 829 10.28 24.75 3.18
N SER A 830 10.45 25.75 4.05
CA SER A 830 10.00 25.74 5.45
C SER A 830 10.48 24.49 6.21
N ARG A 831 11.80 24.23 6.15
CA ARG A 831 12.44 23.08 6.81
C ARG A 831 13.54 23.52 7.75
N ARG A 832 13.57 22.91 8.94
CA ARG A 832 14.68 23.04 9.89
C ARG A 832 15.92 22.38 9.30
N LEU A 833 17.07 23.04 9.42
CA LEU A 833 18.34 22.53 8.90
C LEU A 833 19.15 21.87 10.03
N SER A 834 19.56 20.62 9.83
CA SER A 834 20.54 19.94 10.69
C SER A 834 21.84 19.82 9.91
N TYR A 835 22.84 20.64 10.23
CA TYR A 835 24.05 20.80 9.43
C TYR A 835 25.27 20.11 10.07
N HIS A 836 25.76 19.06 9.43
CA HIS A 836 26.89 18.27 9.90
C HIS A 836 28.21 18.75 9.28
N THR A 837 29.17 19.13 10.13
CA THR A 837 30.47 19.70 9.72
C THR A 837 31.61 18.69 9.69
N PHE A 838 31.35 17.42 10.07
CA PHE A 838 32.28 16.30 9.99
C PHE A 838 33.63 16.54 10.70
N GLY A 839 33.57 16.94 11.97
CA GLY A 839 34.72 17.18 12.84
C GLY A 839 35.27 18.61 12.81
N ASN A 840 34.69 19.50 11.99
CA ASN A 840 35.16 20.88 11.87
C ASN A 840 34.43 21.82 12.84
N GLU A 841 34.92 21.90 14.08
CA GLU A 841 34.35 22.76 15.13
C GLU A 841 34.41 24.26 14.80
N GLU A 842 35.48 24.72 14.13
CA GLU A 842 35.61 26.12 13.72
C GLU A 842 34.52 26.51 12.73
N LEU A 843 34.28 25.67 11.72
CA LEU A 843 33.19 25.87 10.77
C LEU A 843 31.84 25.87 11.48
N SER A 844 31.64 24.98 12.45
CA SER A 844 30.40 24.92 13.24
C SER A 844 30.14 26.24 13.96
N GLN A 845 31.13 26.78 14.67
CA GLN A 845 31.02 28.07 15.37
C GLN A 845 30.76 29.22 14.40
N ARG A 846 31.47 29.27 13.27
CA ARG A 846 31.28 30.32 12.26
C ARG A 846 29.88 30.28 11.65
N ILE A 847 29.34 29.10 11.37
CA ILE A 847 27.97 28.91 10.87
C ILE A 847 26.95 29.42 11.90
N GLN A 848 27.10 29.03 13.17
CA GLN A 848 26.20 29.46 14.24
C GLN A 848 26.20 30.98 14.43
N GLN A 849 27.39 31.60 14.44
CA GLN A 849 27.51 33.06 14.55
C GLN A 849 26.87 33.79 13.37
N PHE A 850 27.10 33.31 12.14
CA PHE A 850 26.51 33.89 10.94
C PHE A 850 24.98 33.78 10.95
N HIS A 851 24.43 32.58 11.19
CA HIS A 851 22.98 32.36 11.25
C HIS A 851 22.32 33.17 12.38
N GLY A 852 22.94 33.20 13.57
CA GLY A 852 22.46 33.99 14.71
C GLY A 852 22.31 35.47 14.37
N LYS A 853 23.33 36.07 13.74
CA LYS A 853 23.25 37.47 13.30
C LYS A 853 22.12 37.73 12.30
N LEU A 854 21.93 36.84 11.32
CA LEU A 854 20.83 36.97 10.36
C LEU A 854 19.45 36.89 11.05
N LYS A 855 19.28 35.98 12.02
CA LYS A 855 18.03 35.85 12.79
C LYS A 855 17.77 37.07 13.68
N GLU A 856 18.79 37.61 14.34
CA GLU A 856 18.69 38.84 15.16
C GLU A 856 18.21 40.05 14.36
N HIS A 857 18.59 40.13 13.08
CA HIS A 857 18.22 41.24 12.19
C HIS A 857 16.98 40.92 11.33
N HIS A 858 16.26 39.83 11.63
CA HIS A 858 15.05 39.42 10.90
C HIS A 858 15.23 39.35 9.38
N VAL A 859 16.39 38.85 8.93
CA VAL A 859 16.66 38.65 7.50
C VAL A 859 15.72 37.57 6.97
N ILE A 860 15.06 37.84 5.85
CA ILE A 860 14.17 36.92 5.14
C ILE A 860 14.85 36.30 3.90
N VAL A 861 14.24 35.25 3.36
CA VAL A 861 14.76 34.49 2.21
C VAL A 861 15.04 35.37 0.99
N SER A 862 14.08 36.20 0.56
CA SER A 862 14.21 37.07 -0.61
C SER A 862 15.40 38.04 -0.48
N SER A 863 15.55 38.70 0.67
CA SER A 863 16.68 39.62 0.93
C SER A 863 18.06 38.92 0.89
N LEU A 864 18.17 37.73 1.49
CA LEU A 864 19.44 36.98 1.49
C LEU A 864 19.77 36.44 0.09
N TYR A 865 18.75 36.00 -0.65
CA TYR A 865 18.86 35.56 -2.04
C TYR A 865 19.34 36.70 -2.95
N ASP A 866 18.71 37.86 -2.88
CA ASP A 866 19.06 39.02 -3.71
C ASP A 866 20.48 39.53 -3.39
N ALA A 867 20.84 39.61 -2.11
CA ALA A 867 22.17 40.02 -1.69
C ALA A 867 23.27 39.09 -2.20
N LEU A 868 22.97 37.78 -2.28
CA LEU A 868 23.88 36.76 -2.80
C LEU A 868 24.03 36.82 -4.32
N LEU A 869 22.93 37.01 -5.07
CA LEU A 869 23.00 37.11 -6.54
C LEU A 869 23.60 38.43 -7.03
N GLN A 870 23.48 39.51 -6.25
CA GLN A 870 24.03 40.83 -6.56
C GLN A 870 25.39 41.06 -5.87
N ALA A 871 26.05 40.00 -5.43
CA ALA A 871 27.36 40.12 -4.78
C ALA A 871 28.45 40.48 -5.81
N ASP A 872 29.36 41.36 -5.41
CA ASP A 872 30.59 41.63 -6.15
C ASP A 872 31.69 40.63 -5.77
N ASP A 873 32.82 40.66 -6.50
CA ASP A 873 33.93 39.70 -6.34
C ASP A 873 34.55 39.67 -4.92
N SER A 874 34.30 40.66 -4.06
CA SER A 874 34.80 40.63 -2.67
C SER A 874 34.16 39.51 -1.83
N ILE A 875 32.99 39.00 -2.23
CA ILE A 875 32.35 37.85 -1.57
C ILE A 875 33.23 36.59 -1.62
N HIS A 876 34.16 36.48 -2.58
CA HIS A 876 35.05 35.32 -2.73
C HIS A 876 35.96 35.11 -1.51
N GLN A 877 36.27 36.18 -0.77
CA GLN A 877 37.18 36.14 0.38
C GLN A 877 36.49 35.57 1.62
N ASP A 878 35.31 36.11 1.98
CA ASP A 878 34.54 35.66 3.13
C ASP A 878 33.03 35.93 2.91
N PRO A 879 32.28 34.92 2.44
CA PRO A 879 30.85 35.07 2.16
C PRO A 879 30.02 35.43 3.40
N PHE A 880 30.39 34.95 4.58
CA PHE A 880 29.64 35.23 5.80
C PHE A 880 29.78 36.69 6.21
N THR A 881 31.02 37.18 6.28
CA THR A 881 31.30 38.57 6.64
C THR A 881 30.69 39.54 5.63
N TYR A 882 30.84 39.26 4.33
CA TYR A 882 30.26 40.08 3.26
C TYR A 882 28.74 40.25 3.41
N LEU A 883 28.01 39.15 3.57
CA LEU A 883 26.55 39.19 3.66
C LEU A 883 26.06 39.81 4.97
N THR A 884 26.74 39.56 6.11
CA THR A 884 26.36 40.23 7.37
C THR A 884 26.57 41.74 7.31
N ASN A 885 27.63 42.21 6.66
CA ASN A 885 27.88 43.65 6.49
C ASN A 885 26.88 44.31 5.53
N LYS A 886 26.23 43.53 4.66
CA LYS A 886 25.26 44.04 3.69
C LYS A 886 23.83 44.01 4.22
N LEU A 887 23.50 43.04 5.09
CA LEU A 887 22.13 42.75 5.53
C LEU A 887 21.85 43.05 7.01
N CYS A 888 22.87 43.18 7.85
CA CYS A 888 22.75 43.30 9.30
C CYS A 888 23.35 44.62 9.84
N THR A 889 23.20 45.70 9.08
CA THR A 889 23.68 47.05 9.43
C THR A 889 22.59 47.96 9.94
#